data_AF-W6KYZ0-F1
#
_entry.id   AF-W6KYZ0-F1
#
_cell.length_a   1.000
_cell.length_b   1.000
_cell.length_c   1.000
_cell.angle_alpha   90.00
_cell.angle_beta   90.00
_cell.angle_gamma   90.00
#
_symmetry.space_group_name_H-M   'P 1'
#
loop_
_entity.id
_entity.type
_entity.pdbx_description
1 polymer ?
#
loop_
_entity_poly.entity_id
_entity_poly.type
_entity_poly.pdbx_seq_one_letter_code
_entity_poly.pdbx_strand_id
1 'polypeptide(L)'
;MHSDALKSLFSFCCFSRRSYTPIYKADDATDRLAPIRHTDELRTLWTRQIPIPSLGHAIRAWLRFGNDPVLHTALPTRHCSGYFGSELETTKSDEKVFSSPFAYVEDYMGTNLVRDDPVHIKESVAVWREFFDKKFLTRLRQSRRTSLNFIGRLNGPEVFTDEADQPNTRWVSDTHFQEMAYLVETHLKEKVTNPLQLEEILWYRSDVSAFLAFFLAYHRGTATRIPMPVPSVWVYEGDARRQWAEKYLPVAHAAHTFFNQVLAGDLKKFDSPAELLKRVASAFRQVHAVQLRRRERQQRLGIFCANGWSEATAAEKDTWTANEVERWQRSVQEGIFDPEDLLELSDVDAMSEWSKENEAIQEILDARVKDCSFTLQDFWIHTIRREALETEHILLNERLCEIDAASRRALYDSAESYRSILDALEESIAKGWLDMRATVFHPHPNSVWCALHYAKFGASSIVQHTHTAQRQLLFHHASSLPEVAAAALLYYRTKPRSEQLDYASPRTLRHSLTWLCTTYALDLTRATQRPILASADHLAKAEDVIQRLALHLACPFGRRRRVHHAQARQRNQRLLPPLTAVVVTEVPPERLQASADAAEGSASGPIATWPMGSRKAVYYHWVTPFLEKLRLARQASRNWGSHSEGLTKEHMDELQSLRQQGVLELSLWRKQTQTEVQATKNQVEHEEKELMKLTEAVPELKEIAEYTKALYTRLNREEVAVNHTAETIYSAENKIDEDEEWVFALMLDDKAPLNEEEVREVYLPFTNSTGKALEEGEYRVRVRARDTETNPTGHPTLYSEAYSNPFKIKDTLTELLEEFVRITPGNSSHDVGAKCHSQDRRISGEHLIALCQFLREKGGLDVPLYLEFDVGQGLDAKGTFSLERLSRLLRGNAYHRSLAEDDITDVQRHAEPGCRAHWALYHAGANEEEWWCARRAVLDEAMARQRDWWLEDPILKVVDLASGSVDGSLMTDSYAATMRYGTELCTILQADGSTHEDDRLPVAPGVVDREFRADCTVDGTGGIISLCLGDGRRTAAESITIDQALAAALTATQRAQDRHRTLSTFKLGPMEKQAQTLNFCGIYSSEMGGKYARTFCYALGKAKEELSEVATVGRRALGTEDLDTERRSEQTTVDRFASDTHPEQRKRLFKPRMTLSGTKLDDPTPDQTSTWGR
;
A
#
# COMPACT_ATOMS: atom_id res chain seq x y z
N MET A 1 12.85 35.11 76.90
CA MET A 1 12.50 33.82 77.53
C MET A 1 12.58 32.75 76.47
N HIS A 2 13.53 31.81 76.63
CA HIS A 2 13.70 30.46 76.06
C HIS A 2 13.27 30.21 74.59
N SER A 3 14.07 29.62 73.71
CA SER A 3 15.37 28.95 73.82
C SER A 3 15.87 28.68 72.41
N ASP A 4 17.09 29.09 72.10
CA ASP A 4 17.93 28.42 71.10
C ASP A 4 18.05 26.93 71.44
N ALA A 5 17.90 26.06 70.43
CA ALA A 5 18.57 24.77 70.26
C ALA A 5 17.75 23.89 69.30
N LEU A 6 18.25 23.73 68.06
CA LEU A 6 18.40 22.44 67.36
C LEU A 6 19.06 22.70 66.00
N LYS A 7 20.30 23.20 66.06
CA LYS A 7 21.30 22.91 65.04
C LYS A 7 21.72 21.45 65.20
N SER A 8 22.03 20.79 64.08
CA SER A 8 22.65 19.47 63.96
C SER A 8 21.76 18.25 64.23
N LEU A 9 21.36 17.58 63.14
CA LEU A 9 21.42 16.11 63.00
C LEU A 9 21.39 15.74 61.50
N PHE A 10 22.27 16.33 60.68
CA PHE A 10 22.70 15.68 59.45
C PHE A 10 23.74 14.63 59.85
N SER A 11 23.26 13.42 60.10
CA SER A 11 24.11 12.24 60.15
C SER A 11 24.67 12.04 58.75
N PHE A 12 25.83 12.63 58.48
CA PHE A 12 26.76 12.07 57.51
C PHE A 12 26.97 10.62 57.95
N CYS A 13 26.53 9.66 57.13
CA CYS A 13 27.05 8.32 57.21
C CYS A 13 28.56 8.42 56.96
N CYS A 14 29.32 8.53 58.05
CA CYS A 14 30.74 8.28 58.06
C CYS A 14 30.96 6.83 57.64
N PHE A 15 31.09 6.58 56.33
CA PHE A 15 32.05 5.58 55.91
C PHE A 15 33.35 5.95 56.61
N SER A 16 33.88 5.02 57.40
CA SER A 16 35.24 5.07 57.93
C SER A 16 36.17 5.36 56.75
N ARG A 17 36.47 6.64 56.49
CA ARG A 17 37.50 7.05 55.55
C ARG A 17 38.80 6.60 56.19
N ARG A 18 39.24 5.41 55.81
CA ARG A 18 40.62 4.99 56.05
C ARG A 18 41.50 6.13 55.52
N SER A 19 42.49 6.53 56.31
CA SER A 19 43.30 7.75 56.11
C SER A 19 44.02 7.83 54.75
N TYR A 20 44.07 6.75 53.98
CA TYR A 20 44.70 6.67 52.66
C TYR A 20 43.72 6.82 51.47
N THR A 21 42.42 7.03 51.68
CA THR A 21 41.42 7.20 50.57
C THR A 21 40.80 8.60 50.51
N PRO A 22 40.58 9.16 49.30
CA PRO A 22 40.81 8.56 47.98
C PRO A 22 42.31 8.53 47.60
N ILE A 23 42.73 7.49 46.86
CA ILE A 23 44.14 7.31 46.44
C ILE A 23 44.52 8.32 45.33
N TYR A 24 43.54 8.70 44.50
CA TYR A 24 43.66 9.69 43.42
C TYR A 24 42.40 10.56 43.37
N LYS A 25 42.48 11.72 42.70
CA LYS A 25 41.34 12.61 42.48
C LYS A 25 40.24 11.84 41.72
N ALA A 26 38.98 11.99 42.13
CA ALA A 26 37.87 11.46 41.36
C ALA A 26 37.81 12.11 39.97
N ASP A 27 37.32 11.37 38.98
CA ASP A 27 37.08 11.87 37.63
C ASP A 27 36.29 13.19 37.65
N ASP A 28 36.61 14.08 36.72
CA ASP A 28 35.85 15.32 36.56
C ASP A 28 34.40 15.02 36.12
N ALA A 29 33.47 15.95 36.36
CA ALA A 29 32.03 15.78 36.14
C ALA A 29 31.60 15.84 34.66
N THR A 30 32.27 15.07 33.81
CA THR A 30 32.05 15.05 32.35
C THR A 30 30.79 14.27 31.98
N ASP A 31 29.84 14.91 31.28
CA ASP A 31 28.69 14.22 30.66
C ASP A 31 29.15 13.46 29.42
N ARG A 32 29.35 12.14 29.55
CA ARG A 32 29.75 11.26 28.44
C ARG A 32 28.61 10.98 27.43
N LEU A 33 27.36 11.27 27.78
CA LEU A 33 26.20 11.05 26.91
C LEU A 33 25.96 12.23 25.97
N ALA A 34 26.35 13.46 26.37
CA ALA A 34 26.14 14.67 25.58
C ALA A 34 26.74 14.63 24.19
N PRO A 35 28.02 14.27 24.00
CA PRO A 35 28.64 14.26 22.68
C PRO A 35 27.98 13.24 21.73
N ILE A 36 27.54 12.10 22.26
CA ILE A 36 26.92 11.03 21.47
C ILE A 36 25.57 11.49 20.92
N ARG A 37 24.66 11.94 21.80
CA ARG A 37 23.34 12.41 21.38
C ARG A 37 23.42 13.64 20.47
N HIS A 38 24.38 14.53 20.73
CA HIS A 38 24.60 15.72 19.92
C HIS A 38 25.01 15.37 18.49
N THR A 39 25.97 14.45 18.33
CA THR A 39 26.40 13.95 17.02
C THR A 39 25.24 13.31 16.24
N ASP A 40 24.37 12.58 16.94
CA ASP A 40 23.18 11.97 16.34
C ASP A 40 22.13 13.03 15.94
N GLU A 41 21.88 14.05 16.76
CA GLU A 41 20.96 15.16 16.46
C GLU A 41 21.43 15.97 15.24
N LEU A 42 22.73 16.32 15.17
CA LEU A 42 23.32 17.04 14.03
C LEU A 42 23.20 16.27 12.71
N ARG A 43 23.26 14.93 12.77
CA ARG A 43 23.16 14.06 11.59
C ARG A 43 21.71 13.85 11.15
N THR A 44 20.79 13.67 12.10
CA THR A 44 19.43 13.21 11.82
C THR A 44 18.52 14.31 11.29
N LEU A 45 18.42 15.45 12.01
CA LEU A 45 17.49 16.55 11.69
C LEU A 45 16.10 16.03 11.29
N TRP A 46 15.49 16.52 10.22
CA TRP A 46 14.25 15.94 9.69
C TRP A 46 14.52 14.96 8.55
N THR A 47 13.62 14.00 8.38
CA THR A 47 13.64 13.05 7.28
C THR A 47 13.38 13.79 5.96
N ARG A 48 14.40 13.85 5.09
CA ARG A 48 14.30 14.54 3.80
C ARG A 48 13.52 13.75 2.75
N GLN A 49 13.40 12.42 2.90
CA GLN A 49 12.85 11.54 1.87
C GLN A 49 11.86 10.52 2.46
N ILE A 50 10.72 10.40 1.80
CA ILE A 50 9.85 9.23 1.89
C ILE A 50 10.66 8.04 1.35
N PRO A 51 10.66 6.84 1.99
CA PRO A 51 11.48 5.70 1.54
C PRO A 51 11.33 5.38 0.05
N ILE A 52 10.11 5.49 -0.47
CA ILE A 52 9.80 5.38 -1.90
C ILE A 52 9.07 6.66 -2.33
N PRO A 53 9.81 7.68 -2.83
CA PRO A 53 9.27 9.03 -3.00
C PRO A 53 8.54 9.27 -4.33
N SER A 54 8.72 8.40 -5.33
CA SER A 54 8.10 8.56 -6.66
C SER A 54 7.83 7.22 -7.34
N LEU A 55 7.04 7.26 -8.40
CA LEU A 55 6.70 6.08 -9.22
C LEU A 55 7.94 5.33 -9.75
N GLY A 56 8.94 6.04 -10.29
CA GLY A 56 10.17 5.41 -10.78
C GLY A 56 10.95 4.68 -9.68
N HIS A 57 11.04 5.26 -8.48
CA HIS A 57 11.64 4.57 -7.32
C HIS A 57 10.81 3.38 -6.87
N ALA A 58 9.47 3.47 -6.95
CA ALA A 58 8.58 2.38 -6.61
C ALA A 58 8.73 1.20 -7.55
N ILE A 59 8.86 1.44 -8.86
CA ILE A 59 9.14 0.39 -9.85
C ILE A 59 10.44 -0.34 -9.51
N ARG A 60 11.53 0.40 -9.23
CA ARG A 60 12.82 -0.22 -8.85
C ARG A 60 12.72 -1.03 -7.55
N ALA A 61 12.00 -0.50 -6.55
CA ALA A 61 11.79 -1.19 -5.28
C ALA A 61 10.94 -2.46 -5.47
N TRP A 62 9.86 -2.39 -6.25
CA TRP A 62 8.97 -3.50 -6.54
C TRP A 62 9.70 -4.64 -7.25
N LEU A 63 10.56 -4.34 -8.24
CA LEU A 63 11.43 -5.33 -8.88
C LEU A 63 12.45 -5.92 -7.88
N ARG A 64 13.03 -5.08 -7.00
CA ARG A 64 13.99 -5.52 -5.98
C ARG A 64 13.37 -6.40 -4.90
N PHE A 65 12.07 -6.30 -4.67
CA PHE A 65 11.35 -7.22 -3.79
C PHE A 65 11.25 -8.65 -4.36
N GLY A 66 11.72 -8.87 -5.59
CA GLY A 66 11.73 -10.17 -6.25
C GLY A 66 10.52 -10.38 -7.17
N ASN A 67 9.73 -9.35 -7.43
CA ASN A 67 8.59 -9.45 -8.33
C ASN A 67 9.03 -9.38 -9.79
N ASP A 68 8.49 -10.28 -10.61
CA ASP A 68 8.62 -10.26 -12.06
C ASP A 68 7.45 -9.47 -12.68
N PRO A 69 7.72 -8.51 -13.60
CA PRO A 69 6.71 -7.61 -14.14
C PRO A 69 5.61 -8.30 -14.96
N VAL A 70 5.84 -9.52 -15.44
CA VAL A 70 4.87 -10.32 -16.21
C VAL A 70 4.20 -11.36 -15.31
N LEU A 71 5.00 -12.11 -14.55
CA LEU A 71 4.47 -13.24 -13.77
C LEU A 71 3.68 -12.79 -12.54
N HIS A 72 4.23 -11.86 -11.73
CA HIS A 72 3.59 -11.43 -10.46
C HIS A 72 2.40 -10.48 -10.68
N THR A 73 2.29 -9.86 -11.86
CA THR A 73 1.12 -9.04 -12.26
C THR A 73 0.02 -9.86 -12.93
N ALA A 74 0.32 -11.06 -13.43
CA ALA A 74 -0.67 -11.98 -14.00
C ALA A 74 -1.44 -12.78 -12.95
N LEU A 75 -1.01 -12.78 -11.68
CA LEU A 75 -1.62 -13.57 -10.61
C LEU A 75 -3.10 -13.16 -10.39
N PRO A 76 -4.03 -14.13 -10.29
CA PRO A 76 -5.41 -13.83 -9.95
C PRO A 76 -5.52 -13.32 -8.51
N THR A 77 -6.36 -12.32 -8.29
CA THR A 77 -6.57 -11.70 -6.98
C THR A 77 -7.82 -12.28 -6.32
N ARG A 78 -7.74 -12.54 -5.02
CA ARG A 78 -8.84 -13.11 -4.24
C ARG A 78 -9.33 -12.10 -3.21
N HIS A 79 -10.65 -11.98 -3.12
CA HIS A 79 -11.35 -11.23 -2.07
C HIS A 79 -12.28 -12.16 -1.28
N CYS A 80 -12.78 -11.71 -0.14
CA CYS A 80 -13.72 -12.47 0.72
C CYS A 80 -14.93 -13.05 -0.02
N SER A 81 -15.34 -12.46 -1.15
CA SER A 81 -16.44 -12.92 -1.99
C SER A 81 -16.03 -13.81 -3.17
N GLY A 82 -14.74 -14.10 -3.37
CA GLY A 82 -14.25 -14.97 -4.47
C GLY A 82 -13.06 -14.38 -5.23
N TYR A 83 -12.69 -15.01 -6.35
CA TYR A 83 -11.66 -14.47 -7.25
C TYR A 83 -12.20 -13.29 -8.07
N PHE A 84 -11.39 -12.25 -8.20
CA PHE A 84 -11.67 -11.11 -9.06
C PHE A 84 -11.68 -11.58 -10.53
N GLY A 85 -12.74 -11.25 -11.28
CA GLY A 85 -12.95 -11.66 -12.67
C GLY A 85 -14.05 -12.70 -12.92
N SER A 86 -14.61 -13.32 -11.87
CA SER A 86 -15.72 -14.29 -12.00
C SER A 86 -17.07 -13.78 -11.46
N GLU A 87 -17.09 -12.91 -10.44
CA GLU A 87 -18.34 -12.52 -9.76
C GLU A 87 -18.42 -11.03 -9.33
N LEU A 88 -17.31 -10.34 -9.02
CA LEU A 88 -17.34 -9.00 -8.40
C LEU A 88 -17.73 -7.82 -9.30
N GLU A 89 -17.58 -7.89 -10.63
CA GLU A 89 -18.03 -6.78 -11.50
C GLU A 89 -19.56 -6.60 -11.48
N THR A 90 -20.31 -7.60 -10.98
CA THR A 90 -21.77 -7.53 -10.86
C THR A 90 -22.25 -6.87 -9.56
N THR A 91 -21.41 -6.81 -8.53
CA THR A 91 -21.69 -6.07 -7.30
C THR A 91 -21.25 -4.62 -7.51
N LYS A 92 -22.23 -3.71 -7.59
CA LYS A 92 -22.06 -2.25 -7.64
C LYS A 92 -21.39 -1.70 -6.35
N SER A 93 -20.13 -2.04 -6.09
CA SER A 93 -19.30 -1.34 -5.13
C SER A 93 -18.38 -0.40 -5.90
N ASP A 94 -18.56 0.91 -5.68
CA ASP A 94 -17.84 2.03 -6.31
C ASP A 94 -16.30 2.03 -6.07
N GLU A 95 -15.71 0.98 -5.50
CA GLU A 95 -14.30 0.92 -5.15
C GLU A 95 -13.46 0.32 -6.28
N LYS A 96 -12.47 1.09 -6.74
CA LYS A 96 -11.44 0.63 -7.67
C LYS A 96 -10.64 -0.49 -7.01
N VAL A 97 -10.80 -1.71 -7.50
CA VAL A 97 -10.07 -2.89 -7.00
C VAL A 97 -8.66 -2.91 -7.57
N PHE A 98 -7.66 -3.02 -6.71
CA PHE A 98 -6.24 -3.14 -7.07
C PHE A 98 -5.73 -4.57 -6.87
N SER A 99 -4.79 -4.99 -7.71
CA SER A 99 -4.14 -6.30 -7.65
C SER A 99 -3.00 -6.38 -6.63
N SER A 100 -2.49 -5.21 -6.20
CA SER A 100 -1.43 -5.09 -5.21
C SER A 100 -1.97 -5.06 -3.78
N PRO A 101 -1.44 -5.86 -2.85
CA PRO A 101 -1.80 -5.75 -1.42
C PRO A 101 -1.44 -4.38 -0.82
N PHE A 102 -0.45 -3.68 -1.38
CA PHE A 102 -0.05 -2.34 -0.94
C PHE A 102 -1.16 -1.28 -1.06
N ALA A 103 -2.16 -1.50 -1.92
CA ALA A 103 -3.28 -0.57 -2.10
C ALA A 103 -4.24 -0.54 -0.90
N TYR A 104 -4.25 -1.61 -0.10
CA TYR A 104 -5.17 -1.80 1.03
C TYR A 104 -4.52 -1.50 2.38
N VAL A 105 -3.26 -1.05 2.38
CA VAL A 105 -2.53 -0.77 3.62
C VAL A 105 -3.12 0.43 4.35
N GLU A 106 -3.39 0.21 5.62
CA GLU A 106 -3.83 1.22 6.58
C GLU A 106 -3.13 1.02 7.94
N ASP A 107 -3.36 1.93 8.88
CA ASP A 107 -2.89 1.78 10.26
C ASP A 107 -3.69 0.68 10.98
N TYR A 108 -3.11 0.08 12.03
CA TYR A 108 -3.71 -0.97 12.85
C TYR A 108 -5.08 -0.57 13.44
N MET A 109 -5.33 0.73 13.63
CA MET A 109 -6.63 1.24 14.09
C MET A 109 -7.71 1.26 12.99
N GLY A 110 -7.44 0.77 11.78
CA GLY A 110 -8.33 0.88 10.62
C GLY A 110 -8.43 2.33 10.12
N THR A 111 -7.28 3.02 10.03
CA THR A 111 -7.25 4.44 9.65
C THR A 111 -6.19 4.74 8.61
N ASN A 112 -6.49 5.63 7.68
CA ASN A 112 -5.55 6.15 6.70
C ASN A 112 -5.78 7.64 6.45
N LEU A 113 -4.85 8.48 6.93
CA LEU A 113 -4.90 9.95 6.79
C LEU A 113 -4.21 10.48 5.52
N VAL A 114 -3.79 9.59 4.62
CA VAL A 114 -2.88 9.89 3.50
C VAL A 114 -3.48 9.52 2.14
N ARG A 115 -4.27 8.44 2.05
CA ARG A 115 -4.90 7.94 0.82
C ARG A 115 -5.87 8.95 0.21
N ASP A 116 -6.02 8.93 -1.12
CA ASP A 116 -6.90 9.81 -1.89
C ASP A 116 -8.41 9.45 -1.78
N ASP A 117 -8.86 8.93 -0.62
CA ASP A 117 -10.26 8.62 -0.35
C ASP A 117 -10.83 9.59 0.70
N PRO A 118 -11.69 10.56 0.28
CA PRO A 118 -12.20 11.58 1.19
C PRO A 118 -13.13 11.03 2.27
N VAL A 119 -13.83 9.91 2.03
CA VAL A 119 -14.73 9.31 3.02
C VAL A 119 -13.89 8.67 4.12
N HIS A 120 -12.94 7.84 3.74
CA HIS A 120 -12.08 7.14 4.69
C HIS A 120 -11.15 8.10 5.48
N ILE A 121 -10.64 9.19 4.86
CA ILE A 121 -9.92 10.24 5.60
C ILE A 121 -10.82 10.86 6.69
N LYS A 122 -12.09 11.17 6.36
CA LYS A 122 -13.01 11.80 7.30
C LYS A 122 -13.31 10.91 8.50
N GLU A 123 -13.51 9.61 8.26
CA GLU A 123 -13.70 8.60 9.31
C GLU A 123 -12.44 8.44 10.16
N SER A 124 -11.28 8.33 9.52
CA SER A 124 -9.97 8.25 10.19
C SER A 124 -9.72 9.45 11.11
N VAL A 125 -10.02 10.67 10.65
CA VAL A 125 -9.90 11.89 11.47
C VAL A 125 -10.86 11.84 12.66
N ALA A 126 -12.07 11.30 12.51
CA ALA A 126 -13.03 11.18 13.60
C ALA A 126 -12.54 10.22 14.68
N VAL A 127 -12.02 9.05 14.30
CA VAL A 127 -11.46 8.03 15.21
C VAL A 127 -10.31 8.61 16.02
N TRP A 128 -9.32 9.20 15.36
CA TRP A 128 -8.16 9.79 16.03
C TRP A 128 -8.53 11.00 16.89
N ARG A 129 -9.48 11.82 16.45
CA ARG A 129 -9.97 12.97 17.23
C ARG A 129 -10.58 12.50 18.54
N GLU A 130 -11.46 11.49 18.50
CA GLU A 130 -12.09 10.96 19.71
C GLU A 130 -11.05 10.37 20.68
N PHE A 131 -10.07 9.63 20.17
CA PHE A 131 -8.98 9.08 20.97
C PHE A 131 -8.16 10.18 21.66
N PHE A 132 -7.70 11.18 20.91
CA PHE A 132 -6.85 12.24 21.44
C PHE A 132 -7.59 13.19 22.37
N ASP A 133 -8.87 13.49 22.10
CA ASP A 133 -9.69 14.30 23.00
C ASP A 133 -9.78 13.65 24.39
N LYS A 134 -10.12 12.35 24.44
CA LYS A 134 -10.13 11.56 25.68
C LYS A 134 -8.74 11.51 26.36
N LYS A 135 -7.67 11.31 25.59
CA LYS A 135 -6.28 11.24 26.08
C LYS A 135 -5.85 12.53 26.76
N PHE A 136 -6.03 13.68 26.10
CA PHE A 136 -5.59 14.96 26.62
C PHE A 136 -6.50 15.49 27.73
N LEU A 137 -7.81 15.24 27.66
CA LEU A 137 -8.73 15.52 28.75
C LEU A 137 -8.30 14.81 30.03
N THR A 138 -8.01 13.50 29.94
CA THR A 138 -7.54 12.70 31.07
C THR A 138 -6.21 13.20 31.62
N ARG A 139 -5.25 13.56 30.76
CA ARG A 139 -3.96 14.14 31.19
C ARG A 139 -4.14 15.47 31.91
N LEU A 140 -5.02 16.34 31.44
CA LEU A 140 -5.31 17.63 32.08
C LEU A 140 -5.92 17.43 33.48
N ARG A 141 -6.80 16.44 33.65
CA ARG A 141 -7.29 16.03 34.99
C ARG A 141 -6.11 15.59 35.87
N GLN A 142 -5.28 14.68 35.39
CA GLN A 142 -4.11 14.15 36.13
C GLN A 142 -3.04 15.21 36.46
N SER A 143 -3.10 16.41 35.90
CA SER A 143 -2.20 17.51 36.28
C SER A 143 -2.69 18.30 37.50
N ARG A 144 -3.95 18.10 37.92
CA ARG A 144 -4.60 18.79 39.04
C ARG A 144 -4.54 17.96 40.33
N ARG A 145 -4.45 18.63 41.47
CA ARG A 145 -4.30 17.97 42.79
C ARG A 145 -5.53 17.17 43.19
N THR A 146 -6.72 17.69 42.93
CA THR A 146 -8.02 17.02 43.19
C THR A 146 -8.06 15.64 42.54
N SER A 147 -7.87 15.61 41.24
CA SER A 147 -7.80 14.39 40.44
C SER A 147 -6.64 13.47 40.87
N LEU A 148 -5.43 14.00 41.07
CA LEU A 148 -4.25 13.22 41.50
C LEU A 148 -4.48 12.44 42.80
N ASN A 149 -5.28 12.98 43.72
CA ASN A 149 -5.59 12.32 44.99
C ASN A 149 -6.41 11.03 44.83
N PHE A 150 -7.01 10.78 43.67
CA PHE A 150 -7.81 9.57 43.43
C PHE A 150 -7.06 8.46 42.72
N ILE A 151 -5.89 8.74 42.15
CA ILE A 151 -5.10 7.75 41.39
C ILE A 151 -4.50 6.72 42.35
N GLY A 152 -4.69 5.43 42.06
CA GLY A 152 -4.13 4.33 42.86
C GLY A 152 -4.82 4.09 44.21
N ARG A 153 -6.05 4.60 44.40
CA ARG A 153 -6.85 4.37 45.60
C ARG A 153 -8.02 3.43 45.31
N LEU A 154 -8.28 2.51 46.24
CA LEU A 154 -9.44 1.58 46.16
C LEU A 154 -10.79 2.31 46.12
N ASN A 155 -10.86 3.49 46.75
CA ASN A 155 -12.06 4.33 46.80
C ASN A 155 -12.03 5.46 45.74
N GLY A 156 -11.23 5.33 44.68
CA GLY A 156 -11.24 6.29 43.58
C GLY A 156 -12.57 6.21 42.81
N PRO A 157 -13.19 7.34 42.42
CA PRO A 157 -14.42 7.30 41.62
C PRO A 157 -14.15 6.66 40.26
N GLU A 158 -14.99 5.69 39.86
CA GLU A 158 -14.90 5.01 38.57
C GLU A 158 -15.07 5.99 37.39
N VAL A 159 -16.06 6.90 37.50
CA VAL A 159 -16.23 8.02 36.58
C VAL A 159 -15.31 9.15 37.02
N PHE A 160 -14.13 9.20 36.42
CA PHE A 160 -13.08 10.15 36.79
C PHE A 160 -13.34 11.55 36.22
N THR A 161 -14.21 12.32 36.89
CA THR A 161 -14.49 13.73 36.57
C THR A 161 -13.76 14.69 37.50
N ASP A 162 -13.50 15.89 37.01
CA ASP A 162 -12.83 16.97 37.73
C ASP A 162 -13.71 18.23 37.79
N GLU A 163 -13.43 19.17 38.71
CA GLU A 163 -14.28 20.35 38.90
C GLU A 163 -14.43 21.20 37.62
N ALA A 164 -13.40 21.29 36.78
CA ALA A 164 -13.47 22.04 35.53
C ALA A 164 -14.15 21.29 34.37
N ASP A 165 -14.68 20.08 34.58
CA ASP A 165 -15.57 19.43 33.60
C ASP A 165 -17.01 19.93 33.73
N GLN A 166 -17.38 20.47 34.89
CA GLN A 166 -18.74 20.90 35.17
C GLN A 166 -19.00 22.30 34.59
N PRO A 167 -20.12 22.51 33.88
CA PRO A 167 -20.38 23.79 33.20
C PRO A 167 -20.66 24.94 34.16
N ASN A 168 -21.10 24.64 35.39
CA ASN A 168 -21.45 25.63 36.39
C ASN A 168 -20.25 26.08 37.24
N THR A 169 -19.08 25.46 37.07
CA THR A 169 -17.87 25.81 37.83
C THR A 169 -17.38 27.19 37.44
N ARG A 170 -17.26 28.08 38.42
CA ARG A 170 -16.68 29.42 38.25
C ARG A 170 -15.18 29.39 38.55
N TRP A 171 -14.42 30.35 38.04
CA TRP A 171 -12.97 30.47 38.31
C TRP A 171 -12.63 30.41 39.79
N VAL A 172 -13.40 31.08 40.64
CA VAL A 172 -13.18 31.09 42.11
C VAL A 172 -13.28 29.69 42.74
N SER A 173 -13.96 28.73 42.09
CA SER A 173 -14.12 27.35 42.56
C SER A 173 -13.12 26.37 41.92
N ASP A 174 -12.35 26.82 40.92
CA ASP A 174 -11.35 26.00 40.24
C ASP A 174 -10.07 25.88 41.08
N THR A 175 -9.67 24.66 41.44
CA THR A 175 -8.55 24.47 42.36
C THR A 175 -7.21 24.93 41.78
N HIS A 176 -7.01 24.76 40.47
CA HIS A 176 -5.79 25.21 39.82
C HIS A 176 -5.70 26.74 39.81
N PHE A 177 -6.80 27.42 39.48
CA PHE A 177 -6.85 28.87 39.51
C PHE A 177 -6.68 29.42 40.94
N GLN A 178 -7.27 28.78 41.96
CA GLN A 178 -7.05 29.17 43.36
C GLN A 178 -5.58 29.12 43.77
N GLU A 179 -4.85 28.05 43.39
CA GLU A 179 -3.41 27.96 43.64
C GLU A 179 -2.65 29.13 42.98
N MET A 180 -3.02 29.46 41.75
CA MET A 180 -2.41 30.54 40.99
C MET A 180 -2.73 31.92 41.58
N ALA A 181 -3.99 32.16 41.94
CA ALA A 181 -4.44 33.40 42.58
C ALA A 181 -3.74 33.62 43.93
N TYR A 182 -3.54 32.55 44.71
CA TYR A 182 -2.78 32.60 45.96
C TYR A 182 -1.31 33.01 45.73
N LEU A 183 -0.65 32.46 44.71
CA LEU A 183 0.73 32.83 44.39
C LEU A 183 0.84 34.28 43.88
N VAL A 184 -0.13 34.75 43.10
CA VAL A 184 -0.20 36.16 42.65
C VAL A 184 -0.36 37.10 43.84
N GLU A 185 -1.29 36.82 44.76
CA GLU A 185 -1.48 37.67 45.95
C GLU A 185 -0.23 37.66 46.85
N THR A 186 0.43 36.50 46.97
CA THR A 186 1.62 36.34 47.81
C THR A 186 2.85 37.04 47.22
N HIS A 187 3.11 36.89 45.92
CA HIS A 187 4.36 37.34 45.28
C HIS A 187 4.22 38.62 44.47
N LEU A 188 3.13 38.77 43.70
CA LEU A 188 2.87 39.96 42.86
C LEU A 188 2.07 41.04 43.59
N LYS A 189 1.52 40.75 44.79
CA LYS A 189 0.75 41.69 45.64
C LYS A 189 -0.52 42.23 44.99
N GLU A 190 -1.11 41.47 44.06
CA GLU A 190 -2.39 41.80 43.41
C GLU A 190 -3.45 40.71 43.63
N LYS A 191 -4.73 41.06 43.52
CA LYS A 191 -5.85 40.12 43.58
C LYS A 191 -6.44 39.92 42.19
N VAL A 192 -6.62 38.66 41.79
CA VAL A 192 -7.11 38.29 40.46
C VAL A 192 -8.38 37.48 40.54
N THR A 193 -9.31 37.70 39.60
CA THR A 193 -10.62 37.04 39.57
C THR A 193 -10.77 36.01 38.46
N ASN A 194 -9.87 36.04 37.46
CA ASN A 194 -9.82 35.09 36.36
C ASN A 194 -8.37 34.95 35.83
N PRO A 195 -8.06 33.90 35.04
CA PRO A 195 -6.70 33.67 34.54
C PRO A 195 -6.23 34.72 33.53
N LEU A 196 -7.15 35.36 32.80
CA LEU A 196 -6.79 36.41 31.82
C LEU A 196 -6.16 37.63 32.51
N GLN A 197 -6.73 38.06 33.64
CA GLN A 197 -6.17 39.11 34.49
C GLN A 197 -4.82 38.69 35.07
N LEU A 198 -4.73 37.45 35.55
CA LEU A 198 -3.49 36.90 36.09
C LEU A 198 -2.35 36.95 35.07
N GLU A 199 -2.58 36.45 33.87
CA GLU A 199 -1.55 36.41 32.82
C GLU A 199 -1.17 37.81 32.35
N GLU A 200 -2.10 38.77 32.35
CA GLU A 200 -1.79 40.17 32.06
C GLU A 200 -0.83 40.77 33.09
N ILE A 201 -1.12 40.57 34.37
CA ILE A 201 -0.29 41.11 35.46
C ILE A 201 1.09 40.45 35.45
N LEU A 202 1.12 39.13 35.31
CA LEU A 202 2.36 38.34 35.35
C LEU A 202 3.31 38.68 34.20
N TRP A 203 2.82 38.93 32.99
CA TRP A 203 3.70 39.13 31.83
C TRP A 203 3.95 40.59 31.45
N TYR A 204 3.07 41.52 31.87
CA TYR A 204 3.10 42.91 31.39
C TYR A 204 3.11 43.99 32.47
N ARG A 205 2.91 43.64 33.74
CA ARG A 205 2.86 44.62 34.85
C ARG A 205 3.79 44.29 36.01
N SER A 206 4.27 43.04 36.10
CA SER A 206 5.12 42.61 37.21
C SER A 206 6.53 43.17 37.13
N ASP A 207 7.08 43.55 38.28
CA ASP A 207 8.51 43.82 38.43
C ASP A 207 9.34 42.53 38.39
N VAL A 208 10.61 42.65 38.00
CA VAL A 208 11.55 41.51 37.86
C VAL A 208 11.60 40.62 39.11
N SER A 209 11.71 41.22 40.29
CA SER A 209 11.83 40.49 41.56
C SER A 209 10.56 39.69 41.89
N ALA A 210 9.40 40.29 41.67
CA ALA A 210 8.09 39.67 41.89
C ALA A 210 7.82 38.55 40.87
N PHE A 211 8.18 38.78 39.61
CA PHE A 211 8.11 37.79 38.53
C PHE A 211 8.94 36.55 38.84
N LEU A 212 10.21 36.73 39.22
CA LEU A 212 11.10 35.62 39.57
C LEU A 212 10.63 34.87 40.81
N ALA A 213 10.16 35.59 41.84
CA ALA A 213 9.60 34.98 43.05
C ALA A 213 8.38 34.10 42.73
N PHE A 214 7.51 34.55 41.83
CA PHE A 214 6.38 33.77 41.35
C PHE A 214 6.83 32.47 40.67
N PHE A 215 7.74 32.53 39.69
CA PHE A 215 8.21 31.34 38.97
C PHE A 215 9.06 30.39 39.83
N LEU A 216 9.70 30.88 40.89
CA LEU A 216 10.37 30.03 41.88
C LEU A 216 9.38 29.24 42.74
N ALA A 217 8.23 29.83 43.08
CA ALA A 217 7.18 29.17 43.84
C ALA A 217 6.23 28.32 42.97
N TYR A 218 6.13 28.63 41.68
CA TYR A 218 5.24 27.94 40.75
C TYR A 218 5.91 26.70 40.13
N HIS A 219 5.37 25.52 40.43
CA HIS A 219 5.99 24.25 40.01
C HIS A 219 5.42 23.65 38.72
N ARG A 220 4.44 24.28 38.05
CA ARG A 220 3.77 23.73 36.85
C ARG A 220 4.06 24.55 35.58
N GLY A 221 5.11 24.19 34.85
CA GLY A 221 5.39 24.76 33.52
C GLY A 221 4.48 24.22 32.40
N THR A 222 3.97 22.98 32.51
CA THR A 222 3.21 22.36 31.39
C THR A 222 2.10 21.42 31.88
N ALA A 223 0.83 21.80 31.69
CA ALA A 223 -0.30 20.98 32.13
C ALA A 223 -0.62 19.79 31.21
N THR A 224 -0.41 19.93 29.89
CA THR A 224 -0.73 18.92 28.86
C THR A 224 0.32 17.82 28.74
N ARG A 225 1.54 18.10 29.25
CA ARG A 225 2.76 17.28 29.08
C ARG A 225 3.17 17.04 27.62
N ILE A 226 2.66 17.86 26.70
CA ILE A 226 3.15 17.92 25.32
C ILE A 226 4.51 18.65 25.34
N PRO A 227 5.53 18.15 24.61
CA PRO A 227 6.83 18.81 24.54
C PRO A 227 6.71 20.12 23.73
N MET A 228 6.96 21.25 24.39
CA MET A 228 6.82 22.59 23.83
C MET A 228 8.01 23.45 24.25
N PRO A 229 8.46 24.41 23.42
CA PRO A 229 9.40 25.43 23.88
C PRO A 229 8.80 26.19 25.06
N VAL A 230 9.65 26.60 26.00
CA VAL A 230 9.23 27.36 27.18
C VAL A 230 10.05 28.65 27.31
N PRO A 231 9.53 29.68 27.99
CA PRO A 231 10.31 30.86 28.31
C PRO A 231 11.58 30.49 29.11
N SER A 232 12.69 31.18 28.86
CA SER A 232 14.00 30.85 29.45
C SER A 232 14.03 30.92 30.99
N VAL A 233 13.01 31.51 31.64
CA VAL A 233 12.82 31.47 33.09
C VAL A 233 12.82 30.04 33.67
N TRP A 234 12.36 29.06 32.88
CA TRP A 234 12.29 27.66 33.27
C TRP A 234 13.60 26.89 33.01
N VAL A 235 14.50 27.46 32.22
CA VAL A 235 15.76 26.80 31.80
C VAL A 235 16.94 27.33 32.59
N TYR A 236 17.09 28.65 32.65
CA TYR A 236 18.21 29.25 33.37
C TYR A 236 18.05 29.10 34.87
N GLU A 237 19.17 28.92 35.58
CA GLU A 237 19.24 28.88 37.03
C GLU A 237 20.08 30.04 37.55
N GLY A 238 19.90 30.41 38.83
CA GLY A 238 20.72 31.43 39.49
C GLY A 238 20.70 32.80 38.80
N ASP A 239 21.88 33.40 38.63
CA ASP A 239 22.03 34.76 38.12
C ASP A 239 21.67 34.90 36.63
N ALA A 240 21.88 33.85 35.82
CA ALA A 240 21.49 33.86 34.41
C ALA A 240 19.97 34.06 34.24
N ARG A 241 19.17 33.45 35.14
CA ARG A 241 17.71 33.65 35.16
C ARG A 241 17.34 35.10 35.47
N ARG A 242 18.06 35.72 36.41
CA ARG A 242 17.81 37.12 36.79
C ARG A 242 18.16 38.08 35.66
N GLN A 243 19.35 37.93 35.07
CA GLN A 243 19.82 38.77 33.97
C GLN A 243 18.89 38.68 32.74
N TRP A 244 18.44 37.47 32.40
CA TRP A 244 17.45 37.30 31.34
C TRP A 244 16.14 38.03 31.64
N ALA A 245 15.61 37.94 32.87
CA ALA A 245 14.36 38.61 33.22
C ALA A 245 14.49 40.16 33.22
N GLU A 246 15.62 40.68 33.69
CA GLU A 246 15.96 42.12 33.65
C GLU A 246 16.01 42.64 32.21
N LYS A 247 16.46 41.80 31.25
CA LYS A 247 16.50 42.12 29.83
C LYS A 247 15.14 41.94 29.13
N TYR A 248 14.43 40.85 29.40
CA TYR A 248 13.23 40.45 28.67
C TYR A 248 11.99 41.26 29.05
N LEU A 249 11.73 41.49 30.35
CA LEU A 249 10.49 42.15 30.79
C LEU A 249 10.31 43.57 30.22
N PRO A 250 11.34 44.45 30.16
CA PRO A 250 11.20 45.75 29.50
C PRO A 250 10.80 45.64 28.03
N VAL A 251 11.36 44.67 27.30
CA VAL A 251 11.03 44.42 25.89
C VAL A 251 9.59 43.91 25.75
N ALA A 252 9.14 43.04 26.65
CA ALA A 252 7.77 42.54 26.69
C ALA A 252 6.76 43.66 27.00
N HIS A 253 7.06 44.55 27.94
CA HIS A 253 6.22 45.71 28.28
C HIS A 253 6.11 46.70 27.10
N ALA A 254 7.23 46.97 26.43
CA ALA A 254 7.24 47.82 25.23
C ALA A 254 6.43 47.20 24.09
N ALA A 255 6.56 45.88 23.85
CA ALA A 255 5.76 45.16 22.86
C ALA A 255 4.27 45.20 23.20
N HIS A 256 3.89 45.05 24.47
CA HIS A 256 2.51 45.16 24.90
C HIS A 256 1.91 46.54 24.58
N THR A 257 2.69 47.60 24.80
CA THR A 257 2.32 48.97 24.45
C THR A 257 2.16 49.15 22.95
N PHE A 258 3.11 48.62 22.16
CA PHE A 258 3.04 48.64 20.69
C PHE A 258 1.79 47.96 20.15
N PHE A 259 1.48 46.74 20.60
CA PHE A 259 0.30 46.00 20.14
C PHE A 259 -1.01 46.73 20.49
N ASN A 260 -1.16 47.18 21.73
CA ASN A 260 -2.44 47.72 22.21
C ASN A 260 -2.69 49.17 21.80
N GLN A 261 -1.64 49.97 21.57
CA GLN A 261 -1.78 51.39 21.24
C GLN A 261 -1.55 51.68 19.77
N VAL A 262 -0.48 51.14 19.18
CA VAL A 262 -0.05 51.44 17.80
C VAL A 262 -0.72 50.49 16.81
N LEU A 263 -0.45 49.19 16.94
CA LEU A 263 -0.91 48.17 16.01
C LEU A 263 -2.45 48.04 16.01
N ALA A 264 -3.09 48.11 17.17
CA ALA A 264 -4.55 48.12 17.30
C ALA A 264 -5.19 49.34 16.62
N GLY A 265 -4.50 50.49 16.59
CA GLY A 265 -4.95 51.69 15.88
C GLY A 265 -4.89 51.53 14.37
N ASP A 266 -3.82 50.92 13.85
CA ASP A 266 -3.64 50.67 12.42
C ASP A 266 -4.51 49.53 11.89
N LEU A 267 -4.76 48.48 12.68
CA LEU A 267 -5.65 47.39 12.29
C LEU A 267 -7.08 47.84 11.99
N LYS A 268 -7.56 48.91 12.65
CA LYS A 268 -8.88 49.50 12.38
C LYS A 268 -8.98 50.15 10.99
N LYS A 269 -7.85 50.40 10.32
CA LYS A 269 -7.79 51.01 8.98
C LYS A 269 -7.92 49.98 7.85
N PHE A 270 -7.85 48.69 8.15
CA PHE A 270 -7.86 47.61 7.16
C PHE A 270 -9.07 46.69 7.39
N ASP A 271 -9.61 46.14 6.29
CA ASP A 271 -10.77 45.24 6.35
C ASP A 271 -10.42 43.88 6.98
N SER A 272 -9.13 43.50 6.93
CA SER A 272 -8.63 42.29 7.58
C SER A 272 -7.17 42.44 8.05
N PRO A 273 -6.79 41.77 9.16
CA PRO A 273 -5.38 41.72 9.61
C PRO A 273 -4.41 41.15 8.56
N ALA A 274 -4.90 40.30 7.66
CA ALA A 274 -4.09 39.72 6.57
C ALA A 274 -3.63 40.77 5.55
N GLU A 275 -4.39 41.85 5.34
CA GLU A 275 -3.99 42.93 4.43
C GLU A 275 -2.80 43.72 4.99
N LEU A 276 -2.80 44.00 6.30
CA LEU A 276 -1.69 44.62 7.00
C LEU A 276 -0.41 43.78 6.85
N LEU A 277 -0.50 42.47 7.11
CA LEU A 277 0.64 41.57 7.01
C LEU A 277 1.19 41.45 5.57
N LYS A 278 0.33 41.50 4.55
CA LYS A 278 0.78 41.58 3.14
C LYS A 278 1.62 42.83 2.86
N ARG A 279 1.26 43.97 3.46
CA ARG A 279 2.03 45.23 3.34
C ARG A 279 3.36 45.13 4.07
N VAL A 280 3.37 44.55 5.27
CA VAL A 280 4.61 44.26 6.01
C VAL A 280 5.53 43.32 5.20
N ALA A 281 4.99 42.24 4.64
CA ALA A 281 5.75 41.34 3.78
C ALA A 281 6.32 42.06 2.53
N SER A 282 5.55 42.97 1.92
CA SER A 282 6.03 43.79 0.80
C SER A 282 7.15 44.76 1.17
N ALA A 283 7.21 45.21 2.43
CA ALA A 283 8.31 46.02 2.94
C ALA A 283 9.56 45.15 3.19
N PHE A 284 9.40 43.95 3.77
CA PHE A 284 10.49 42.97 3.89
C PHE A 284 11.07 42.54 2.54
N ARG A 285 10.25 42.46 1.48
CA ARG A 285 10.75 42.21 0.12
C ARG A 285 11.81 43.21 -0.34
N GLN A 286 11.70 44.48 0.05
CA GLN A 286 12.70 45.49 -0.29
C GLN A 286 14.02 45.22 0.44
N VAL A 287 13.95 44.80 1.71
CA VAL A 287 15.12 44.34 2.49
C VAL A 287 15.75 43.10 1.84
N HIS A 288 14.94 42.10 1.48
CA HIS A 288 15.40 40.88 0.82
C HIS A 288 16.06 41.15 -0.53
N ALA A 289 15.62 42.17 -1.28
CA ALA A 289 16.28 42.58 -2.51
C ALA A 289 17.69 43.15 -2.28
N VAL A 290 17.96 43.78 -1.13
CA VAL A 290 19.32 44.17 -0.73
C VAL A 290 20.13 42.93 -0.33
N GLN A 291 19.55 42.02 0.46
CA GLN A 291 20.21 40.79 0.88
C GLN A 291 20.58 39.85 -0.30
N LEU A 292 19.76 39.81 -1.35
CA LEU A 292 20.09 39.07 -2.59
C LEU A 292 21.29 39.68 -3.30
N ARG A 293 21.34 41.02 -3.42
CA ARG A 293 22.50 41.72 -4.01
C ARG A 293 23.77 41.49 -3.18
N ARG A 294 23.65 41.53 -1.85
CA ARG A 294 24.75 41.17 -0.94
C ARG A 294 25.22 39.74 -1.18
N ARG A 295 24.31 38.77 -1.30
CA ARG A 295 24.63 37.36 -1.57
C ARG A 295 25.37 37.18 -2.89
N GLU A 296 24.92 37.85 -3.96
CA GLU A 296 25.61 37.83 -5.26
C GLU A 296 27.01 38.46 -5.19
N ARG A 297 27.15 39.56 -4.46
CA ARG A 297 28.44 40.23 -4.22
C ARG A 297 29.40 39.31 -3.47
N GLN A 298 28.96 38.77 -2.33
CA GLN A 298 29.75 37.84 -1.51
C GLN A 298 30.22 36.63 -2.32
N GLN A 299 29.38 36.13 -3.24
CA GLN A 299 29.76 35.05 -4.15
C GLN A 299 30.86 35.47 -5.12
N ARG A 300 30.74 36.66 -5.74
CA ARG A 300 31.76 37.19 -6.67
C ARG A 300 33.10 37.46 -5.98
N LEU A 301 33.08 37.91 -4.73
CA LEU A 301 34.27 38.20 -3.92
C LEU A 301 34.87 36.94 -3.27
N GLY A 302 34.26 35.76 -3.43
CA GLY A 302 34.73 34.52 -2.83
C GLY A 302 34.53 34.42 -1.31
N ILE A 303 33.85 35.40 -0.70
CA ILE A 303 33.47 35.42 0.72
C ILE A 303 32.40 34.35 1.00
N PHE A 304 31.48 34.19 0.05
CA PHE A 304 30.49 33.11 0.05
C PHE A 304 30.82 32.12 -1.06
N CYS A 305 31.31 30.93 -0.72
CA CYS A 305 31.45 29.76 -1.61
C CYS A 305 31.69 30.14 -3.08
N ALA A 306 32.95 30.38 -3.49
CA ALA A 306 33.27 30.99 -4.80
C ALA A 306 32.58 30.32 -6.01
N ASN A 307 32.37 29.00 -5.97
CA ASN A 307 31.71 28.22 -7.03
C ASN A 307 30.21 27.97 -6.79
N GLY A 308 29.60 28.61 -5.79
CA GLY A 308 28.21 28.42 -5.37
C GLY A 308 28.02 27.33 -4.31
N TRP A 309 26.81 27.28 -3.71
CA TRP A 309 26.51 26.38 -2.58
C TRP A 309 26.60 24.89 -2.91
N SER A 310 26.23 24.49 -4.14
CA SER A 310 26.26 23.09 -4.57
C SER A 310 27.67 22.50 -4.63
N GLU A 311 28.65 23.33 -4.97
CA GLU A 311 30.06 22.92 -5.13
C GLU A 311 30.93 23.23 -3.89
N ALA A 312 30.36 23.92 -2.90
CA ALA A 312 31.04 24.25 -1.64
C ALA A 312 31.38 23.00 -0.83
N THR A 313 32.56 23.02 -0.20
CA THR A 313 32.98 21.96 0.73
C THR A 313 32.13 21.97 2.00
N ALA A 314 32.06 20.83 2.71
CA ALA A 314 31.33 20.74 3.97
C ALA A 314 31.83 21.77 5.02
N ALA A 315 33.14 22.01 5.08
CA ALA A 315 33.73 22.97 6.01
C ALA A 315 33.35 24.43 5.70
N GLU A 316 33.30 24.82 4.42
CA GLU A 316 32.83 26.16 3.99
C GLU A 316 31.34 26.35 4.34
N LYS A 317 30.52 25.32 4.11
CA LYS A 317 29.10 25.34 4.47
C LYS A 317 28.89 25.47 5.98
N ASP A 318 29.65 24.73 6.77
CA ASP A 318 29.55 24.75 8.24
C ASP A 318 30.00 26.11 8.80
N THR A 319 31.10 26.65 8.29
CA THR A 319 31.60 27.98 8.70
C THR A 319 30.59 29.07 8.36
N TRP A 320 30.01 29.02 7.16
CA TRP A 320 29.02 29.99 6.73
C TRP A 320 27.75 29.95 7.59
N THR A 321 27.21 28.74 7.81
CA THR A 321 25.96 28.58 8.58
C THR A 321 26.15 28.89 10.05
N ALA A 322 27.31 28.59 10.63
CA ALA A 322 27.66 29.02 11.99
C ALA A 322 27.68 30.55 12.11
N ASN A 323 28.32 31.25 11.17
CA ASN A 323 28.33 32.72 11.14
C ASN A 323 26.91 33.30 10.99
N GLU A 324 26.06 32.69 10.17
CA GLU A 324 24.67 33.15 10.01
C GLU A 324 23.84 32.98 11.30
N VAL A 325 24.03 31.86 12.02
CA VAL A 325 23.39 31.63 13.33
C VAL A 325 23.90 32.62 14.37
N GLU A 326 25.21 32.88 14.41
CA GLU A 326 25.79 33.89 15.29
C GLU A 326 25.26 35.29 14.98
N ARG A 327 25.11 35.64 13.70
CA ARG A 327 24.50 36.91 13.28
C ARG A 327 23.05 37.00 13.76
N TRP A 328 22.28 35.91 13.66
CA TRP A 328 20.92 35.85 14.20
C TRP A 328 20.89 35.99 15.73
N GLN A 329 21.79 35.33 16.44
CA GLN A 329 21.96 35.47 17.88
C GLN A 329 22.23 36.93 18.26
N ARG A 330 23.24 37.57 17.64
CA ARG A 330 23.58 38.98 17.87
C ARG A 330 22.42 39.91 17.56
N SER A 331 21.71 39.66 16.45
CA SER A 331 20.55 40.44 16.06
C SER A 331 19.48 40.47 17.15
N VAL A 332 19.16 39.31 17.73
CA VAL A 332 18.22 39.21 18.85
C VAL A 332 18.78 39.85 20.13
N GLN A 333 20.04 39.59 20.47
CA GLN A 333 20.63 40.03 21.73
C GLN A 333 20.87 41.53 21.79
N GLU A 334 21.48 42.10 20.75
CA GLU A 334 21.82 43.53 20.62
C GLU A 334 20.58 44.36 20.22
N GLY A 335 19.61 43.76 19.55
CA GLY A 335 18.42 44.47 19.04
C GLY A 335 18.67 45.28 17.78
N ILE A 336 19.67 44.87 17.00
CA ILE A 336 20.03 45.42 15.70
C ILE A 336 19.57 44.41 14.63
N PHE A 337 18.84 44.86 13.60
CA PHE A 337 18.28 43.95 12.61
C PHE A 337 19.37 43.22 11.80
N ASP A 338 20.38 43.95 11.32
CA ASP A 338 21.50 43.44 10.51
C ASP A 338 22.84 43.81 11.18
N PRO A 339 23.29 43.06 12.21
CA PRO A 339 24.58 43.32 12.85
C PRO A 339 25.74 42.97 11.92
N GLU A 340 26.92 43.55 12.20
CA GLU A 340 28.13 43.38 11.39
C GLU A 340 28.49 41.91 11.12
N ASP A 341 28.79 41.59 9.86
CA ASP A 341 29.16 40.25 9.41
C ASP A 341 30.63 39.95 9.74
N LEU A 342 30.87 38.96 10.62
CA LEU A 342 32.20 38.65 11.11
C LEU A 342 33.14 38.10 10.01
N LEU A 343 32.57 37.53 8.94
CA LEU A 343 33.35 37.03 7.81
C LEU A 343 33.87 38.17 6.91
N GLU A 344 33.22 39.33 6.92
CA GLU A 344 33.61 40.50 6.10
C GLU A 344 34.59 41.45 6.84
N LEU A 345 34.80 41.27 8.15
CA LEU A 345 35.69 42.12 8.97
C LEU A 345 37.16 42.13 8.56
N SER A 346 37.59 41.15 7.78
CA SER A 346 38.98 40.99 7.35
C SER A 346 39.35 41.78 6.09
N ASP A 347 38.37 42.34 5.37
CA ASP A 347 38.57 43.09 4.14
C ASP A 347 37.91 44.48 4.24
N VAL A 348 38.75 45.52 4.18
CA VAL A 348 38.33 46.92 4.35
C VAL A 348 37.37 47.36 3.24
N ASP A 349 37.56 46.86 2.01
CA ASP A 349 36.72 47.21 0.88
C ASP A 349 35.35 46.52 1.00
N ALA A 350 35.33 45.24 1.39
CA ALA A 350 34.10 44.48 1.66
C ALA A 350 33.26 45.11 2.78
N MET A 351 33.90 45.54 3.87
CA MET A 351 33.23 46.22 4.99
C MET A 351 32.59 47.55 4.58
N SER A 352 33.23 48.30 3.67
CA SER A 352 32.68 49.56 3.15
C SER A 352 31.43 49.36 2.30
N GLU A 353 31.37 48.25 1.53
CA GLU A 353 30.19 47.89 0.74
C GLU A 353 29.07 47.33 1.61
N TRP A 354 29.40 46.48 2.60
CA TRP A 354 28.45 46.02 3.60
C TRP A 354 27.80 47.20 4.36
N SER A 355 28.57 48.22 4.74
CA SER A 355 28.05 49.42 5.41
C SER A 355 27.00 50.14 4.56
N LYS A 356 27.23 50.29 3.24
CA LYS A 356 26.25 50.89 2.32
C LYS A 356 24.99 50.05 2.17
N GLU A 357 25.15 48.72 2.11
CA GLU A 357 24.00 47.80 2.08
C GLU A 357 23.21 47.85 3.39
N ASN A 358 23.89 47.93 4.54
CA ASN A 358 23.27 48.06 5.85
C ASN A 358 22.56 49.40 6.02
N GLU A 359 23.15 50.52 5.56
CA GLU A 359 22.49 51.82 5.50
C GLU A 359 21.21 51.75 4.65
N ALA A 360 21.26 51.11 3.48
CA ALA A 360 20.07 50.92 2.64
C ALA A 360 19.00 50.04 3.32
N ILE A 361 19.40 48.99 4.06
CA ILE A 361 18.48 48.17 4.86
C ILE A 361 17.86 49.01 5.98
N GLN A 362 18.67 49.82 6.68
CA GLN A 362 18.23 50.67 7.78
C GLN A 362 17.25 51.76 7.30
N GLU A 363 17.51 52.38 6.14
CA GLU A 363 16.57 53.31 5.51
C GLU A 363 15.19 52.67 5.23
N ILE A 364 15.19 51.40 4.76
CA ILE A 364 13.95 50.64 4.54
C ILE A 364 13.28 50.30 5.88
N LEU A 365 14.05 49.97 6.91
CA LEU A 365 13.55 49.59 8.23
C LEU A 365 12.92 50.79 8.96
N ASP A 366 13.52 51.97 8.86
CA ASP A 366 13.05 53.22 9.47
C ASP A 366 11.91 53.88 8.68
N ALA A 367 11.71 53.47 7.42
CA ALA A 367 10.56 53.88 6.64
C ALA A 367 9.24 53.32 7.24
N ARG A 368 8.20 54.15 7.25
CA ARG A 368 6.87 53.71 7.66
C ARG A 368 6.33 52.69 6.67
N VAL A 369 5.74 51.62 7.20
CA VAL A 369 5.03 50.64 6.37
C VAL A 369 3.84 51.36 5.69
N LYS A 370 3.59 51.05 4.43
CA LYS A 370 2.57 51.72 3.62
C LYS A 370 1.20 51.78 4.33
N ASP A 371 0.70 52.99 4.55
CA ASP A 371 -0.54 53.35 5.26
C ASP A 371 -0.60 52.93 6.74
N CYS A 372 0.54 52.63 7.36
CA CYS A 372 0.67 52.31 8.78
C CYS A 372 1.39 53.43 9.54
N SER A 373 1.18 53.50 10.86
CA SER A 373 1.83 54.49 11.73
C SER A 373 3.20 54.02 12.25
N PHE A 374 3.46 52.71 12.23
CA PHE A 374 4.71 52.08 12.67
C PHE A 374 5.71 51.85 11.54
N THR A 375 6.98 51.70 11.91
CA THR A 375 8.10 51.36 11.01
C THR A 375 8.30 49.85 10.91
N LEU A 376 8.97 49.38 9.85
CA LEU A 376 9.28 47.96 9.73
C LEU A 376 10.18 47.46 10.88
N GLN A 377 11.07 48.33 11.37
CA GLN A 377 11.89 48.12 12.56
C GLN A 377 11.03 47.86 13.81
N ASP A 378 10.03 48.72 14.07
CA ASP A 378 9.12 48.56 15.22
C ASP A 378 8.42 47.20 15.19
N PHE A 379 7.95 46.79 14.00
CA PHE A 379 7.32 45.50 13.82
C PHE A 379 8.28 44.36 14.18
N TRP A 380 9.49 44.34 13.63
CA TRP A 380 10.48 43.29 13.93
C TRP A 380 10.86 43.23 15.41
N ILE A 381 11.12 44.39 16.05
CA ILE A 381 11.52 44.48 17.46
C ILE A 381 10.42 43.91 18.38
N HIS A 382 9.17 44.32 18.18
CA HIS A 382 8.08 44.00 19.10
C HIS A 382 7.39 42.67 18.82
N THR A 383 7.63 42.06 17.65
CA THR A 383 7.07 40.77 17.26
C THR A 383 8.13 39.67 17.27
N ILE A 384 8.95 39.59 16.22
CA ILE A 384 9.91 38.52 15.94
C ILE A 384 11.01 38.48 17.00
N ARG A 385 11.69 39.62 17.23
CA ARG A 385 12.80 39.68 18.18
C ARG A 385 12.35 39.38 19.60
N ARG A 386 11.24 40.00 20.04
CA ARG A 386 10.72 39.78 21.40
C ARG A 386 10.41 38.31 21.65
N GLU A 387 9.80 37.63 20.68
CA GLU A 387 9.49 36.20 20.77
C GLU A 387 10.77 35.35 20.87
N ALA A 388 11.78 35.65 20.06
CA ALA A 388 13.07 34.97 20.11
C ALA A 388 13.78 35.17 21.47
N LEU A 389 13.69 36.38 22.04
CA LEU A 389 14.26 36.72 23.35
C LEU A 389 13.54 36.00 24.51
N GLU A 390 12.24 35.71 24.38
CA GLU A 390 11.50 34.88 25.35
C GLU A 390 12.15 33.51 25.51
N THR A 391 12.69 32.96 24.41
CA THR A 391 13.37 31.68 24.34
C THR A 391 14.89 31.81 24.11
N GLU A 392 15.53 32.84 24.68
CA GLU A 392 16.96 33.16 24.47
C GLU A 392 17.92 31.98 24.69
N HIS A 393 17.59 31.03 25.58
CA HIS A 393 18.42 29.84 25.83
C HIS A 393 18.70 28.98 24.59
N ILE A 394 17.88 29.09 23.55
CA ILE A 394 18.07 28.41 22.26
C ILE A 394 19.20 29.05 21.46
N LEU A 395 19.38 30.36 21.60
CA LEU A 395 20.37 31.17 20.89
C LEU A 395 21.71 31.25 21.63
N LEU A 396 21.72 31.01 22.94
CA LEU A 396 22.92 31.10 23.78
C LEU A 396 23.60 29.76 24.05
N ASN A 397 22.88 28.65 23.86
CA ASN A 397 23.44 27.33 24.09
C ASN A 397 24.22 26.88 22.84
N GLU A 398 25.54 26.82 22.94
CA GLU A 398 26.46 26.42 21.87
C GLU A 398 25.99 25.17 21.12
N ARG A 399 25.56 24.13 21.85
CA ARG A 399 25.02 22.89 21.27
C ARG A 399 23.82 23.13 20.37
N LEU A 400 22.89 23.99 20.79
CA LEU A 400 21.68 24.30 20.02
C LEU A 400 22.01 25.21 18.83
N CYS A 401 23.00 26.09 18.94
CA CYS A 401 23.49 26.90 17.82
C CYS A 401 24.10 26.02 16.73
N GLU A 402 24.87 24.99 17.09
CA GLU A 402 25.39 24.01 16.12
C GLU A 402 24.26 23.24 15.43
N ILE A 403 23.20 22.89 16.15
CA ILE A 403 22.00 22.26 15.56
C ILE A 403 21.26 23.23 14.62
N ASP A 404 21.16 24.51 14.98
CA ASP A 404 20.57 25.53 14.11
C ASP A 404 21.39 25.69 12.83
N ALA A 405 22.73 25.71 12.93
CA ALA A 405 23.62 25.80 11.78
C ALA A 405 23.47 24.58 10.86
N ALA A 406 23.41 23.37 11.44
CA ALA A 406 23.15 22.14 10.69
C ALA A 406 21.77 22.17 9.99
N SER A 407 20.75 22.75 10.64
CA SER A 407 19.42 22.91 10.04
C SER A 407 19.42 23.88 8.85
N ARG A 408 20.15 25.00 8.94
CA ARG A 408 20.33 25.95 7.83
C ARG A 408 21.07 25.33 6.67
N ARG A 409 22.14 24.58 6.95
CA ARG A 409 22.86 23.80 5.93
C ARG A 409 21.91 22.86 5.19
N ALA A 410 21.08 22.13 5.93
CA ALA A 410 20.12 21.20 5.36
C ALA A 410 19.04 21.88 4.51
N LEU A 411 18.59 23.07 4.91
CA LEU A 411 17.68 23.89 4.14
C LEU A 411 18.33 24.33 2.81
N TYR A 412 19.55 24.87 2.85
CA TYR A 412 20.25 25.32 1.65
C TYR A 412 20.62 24.17 0.69
N ASP A 413 20.88 22.96 1.21
CA ASP A 413 21.10 21.77 0.37
C ASP A 413 19.84 21.30 -0.35
N SER A 414 18.64 21.65 0.13
CA SER A 414 17.36 21.17 -0.41
C SER A 414 16.56 22.24 -1.17
N ALA A 415 16.82 23.52 -0.93
CA ALA A 415 16.16 24.61 -1.63
C ALA A 415 16.71 24.79 -3.05
N GLU A 416 15.84 25.12 -4.00
CA GLU A 416 16.23 25.41 -5.39
C GLU A 416 17.17 26.63 -5.49
N SER A 417 16.97 27.66 -4.66
CA SER A 417 17.80 28.86 -4.63
C SER A 417 17.66 29.61 -3.31
N TYR A 418 18.60 30.51 -3.01
CA TYR A 418 18.47 31.42 -1.85
C TYR A 418 17.26 32.36 -1.98
N ARG A 419 16.88 32.72 -3.21
CA ARG A 419 15.69 33.55 -3.46
C ARG A 419 14.40 32.86 -3.05
N SER A 420 14.24 31.57 -3.35
CA SER A 420 13.01 30.84 -2.97
C SER A 420 12.85 30.73 -1.45
N ILE A 421 13.95 30.75 -0.70
CA ILE A 421 13.94 30.81 0.77
C ILE A 421 13.39 32.17 1.24
N LEU A 422 13.87 33.28 0.68
CA LEU A 422 13.39 34.62 1.04
C LEU A 422 11.92 34.82 0.65
N ASP A 423 11.52 34.36 -0.55
CA ASP A 423 10.12 34.40 -0.99
C ASP A 423 9.20 33.60 -0.04
N ALA A 424 9.67 32.44 0.45
CA ALA A 424 8.94 31.66 1.45
C ALA A 424 8.88 32.36 2.82
N LEU A 425 9.92 33.10 3.24
CA LEU A 425 9.87 33.91 4.46
C LEU A 425 8.87 35.07 4.33
N GLU A 426 8.79 35.72 3.18
CA GLU A 426 7.76 36.72 2.89
C GLU A 426 6.35 36.12 2.97
N GLU A 427 6.15 34.92 2.40
CA GLU A 427 4.90 34.19 2.48
C GLU A 427 4.53 33.85 3.93
N SER A 428 5.51 33.45 4.74
CA SER A 428 5.34 33.15 6.17
C SER A 428 4.78 34.36 6.93
N ILE A 429 5.23 35.57 6.57
CA ILE A 429 4.70 36.83 7.11
C ILE A 429 3.32 37.15 6.55
N ALA A 430 3.16 37.14 5.24
CA ALA A 430 1.94 37.55 4.55
C ALA A 430 0.72 36.68 4.91
N LYS A 431 0.93 35.38 5.15
CA LYS A 431 -0.11 34.42 5.57
C LYS A 431 -0.19 34.23 7.09
N GLY A 432 0.64 34.94 7.85
CA GLY A 432 0.65 34.86 9.31
C GLY A 432 -0.64 35.40 9.94
N TRP A 433 -0.68 35.38 11.27
CA TRP A 433 -1.80 35.87 12.06
C TRP A 433 -1.30 36.75 13.22
N LEU A 434 -2.05 37.79 13.58
CA LEU A 434 -1.72 38.67 14.70
C LEU A 434 -2.70 38.40 15.83
N ASP A 435 -2.19 37.87 16.95
CA ASP A 435 -2.97 37.70 18.18
C ASP A 435 -2.79 38.95 19.03
N MET A 436 -3.82 39.80 19.03
CA MET A 436 -3.75 41.10 19.70
C MET A 436 -3.76 40.93 21.22
N ARG A 437 -4.43 39.88 21.72
CA ARG A 437 -4.57 39.63 23.15
C ARG A 437 -3.32 39.03 23.79
N ALA A 438 -2.69 38.06 23.13
CA ALA A 438 -1.37 37.54 23.52
C ALA A 438 -0.22 38.46 23.12
N THR A 439 -0.49 39.48 22.30
CA THR A 439 0.50 40.40 21.72
C THR A 439 1.54 39.69 20.86
N VAL A 440 1.19 38.61 20.16
CA VAL A 440 2.17 37.79 19.42
C VAL A 440 1.85 37.78 17.93
N PHE A 441 2.89 37.85 17.11
CA PHE A 441 2.79 37.51 15.70
C PHE A 441 2.99 36.00 15.53
N HIS A 442 2.06 35.38 14.81
CA HIS A 442 2.05 33.96 14.47
C HIS A 442 2.46 33.79 13.01
N PRO A 443 3.71 33.37 12.74
CA PRO A 443 4.14 33.09 11.39
C PRO A 443 3.35 31.93 10.77
N HIS A 444 3.14 31.95 9.46
CA HIS A 444 2.67 30.76 8.76
C HIS A 444 3.81 29.74 8.65
N PRO A 445 3.70 28.55 9.26
CA PRO A 445 4.81 27.60 9.37
C PRO A 445 4.96 26.78 8.08
N ASN A 446 5.44 27.42 7.01
CA ASN A 446 5.85 26.69 5.80
C ASN A 446 7.15 25.89 6.05
N SER A 447 7.54 25.06 5.10
CA SER A 447 8.71 24.17 5.23
C SER A 447 10.01 24.94 5.54
N VAL A 448 10.21 26.10 4.90
CA VAL A 448 11.40 26.95 5.10
C VAL A 448 11.44 27.53 6.51
N TRP A 449 10.33 28.12 6.98
CA TRP A 449 10.23 28.64 8.34
C TRP A 449 10.44 27.53 9.38
N CYS A 450 9.85 26.35 9.15
CA CYS A 450 10.04 25.21 10.04
C CYS A 450 11.50 24.74 10.10
N ALA A 451 12.22 24.75 8.98
CA ALA A 451 13.63 24.40 8.93
C ALA A 451 14.49 25.40 9.72
N LEU A 452 14.25 26.71 9.56
CA LEU A 452 14.94 27.78 10.28
C LEU A 452 14.64 27.81 11.79
N HIS A 453 13.54 27.21 12.22
CA HIS A 453 13.16 27.10 13.63
C HIS A 453 13.23 25.66 14.15
N TYR A 454 13.94 24.78 13.44
CA TYR A 454 14.05 23.37 13.82
C TYR A 454 14.71 23.22 15.21
N ALA A 455 15.78 23.96 15.51
CA ALA A 455 16.43 23.93 16.83
C ALA A 455 15.47 24.27 17.99
N LYS A 456 14.44 25.08 17.72
CA LYS A 456 13.45 25.50 18.72
C LYS A 456 12.38 24.45 18.96
N PHE A 457 11.77 23.91 17.91
CA PHE A 457 10.59 23.03 18.04
C PHE A 457 10.90 21.54 17.85
N GLY A 458 11.96 21.23 17.11
CA GLY A 458 12.33 19.87 16.70
C GLY A 458 13.52 19.26 17.43
N ALA A 459 14.38 20.07 18.07
CA ALA A 459 15.56 19.59 18.78
C ALA A 459 15.36 19.46 20.30
N SER A 460 16.36 18.91 21.00
CA SER A 460 16.32 18.67 22.45
C SER A 460 16.51 19.94 23.32
N SER A 461 15.87 21.05 22.94
CA SER A 461 15.82 22.31 23.69
C SER A 461 14.74 22.32 24.80
N ILE A 462 13.92 21.27 24.85
CA ILE A 462 12.68 21.27 25.64
C ILE A 462 12.91 20.83 27.09
N VAL A 463 12.36 21.60 28.02
CA VAL A 463 12.24 21.26 29.44
C VAL A 463 10.77 21.19 29.86
N GLN A 464 10.48 20.38 30.88
CA GLN A 464 9.15 20.21 31.43
C GLN A 464 9.18 20.29 32.96
N HIS A 465 8.42 21.24 33.50
CA HIS A 465 8.27 21.43 34.93
C HIS A 465 6.85 21.03 35.33
N THR A 466 6.72 20.09 36.25
CA THR A 466 5.46 19.56 36.77
C THR A 466 5.55 19.45 38.29
N HIS A 467 4.43 19.21 38.96
CA HIS A 467 4.44 18.92 40.40
C HIS A 467 5.34 17.75 40.80
N THR A 468 5.55 16.80 39.90
CA THR A 468 6.31 15.57 40.18
C THR A 468 7.80 15.71 39.88
N ALA A 469 8.16 16.45 38.83
CA ALA A 469 9.53 16.52 38.36
C ALA A 469 9.79 17.77 37.51
N GLN A 470 11.02 18.25 37.58
CA GLN A 470 11.63 19.18 36.65
C GLN A 470 12.61 18.37 35.80
N ARG A 471 12.40 18.30 34.49
CA ARG A 471 13.15 17.41 33.60
C ARG A 471 13.48 18.05 32.27
N GLN A 472 14.60 17.67 31.69
CA GLN A 472 14.99 18.00 30.32
C GLN A 472 14.73 16.80 29.40
N LEU A 473 14.17 17.05 28.21
CA LEU A 473 13.90 16.01 27.22
C LEU A 473 15.07 15.89 26.25
N LEU A 474 16.07 15.09 26.63
CA LEU A 474 17.34 14.96 25.91
C LEU A 474 17.23 14.32 24.51
N PHE A 475 16.14 13.59 24.22
CA PHE A 475 15.93 12.89 22.95
C PHE A 475 14.63 13.30 22.27
N HIS A 476 14.11 14.50 22.58
CA HIS A 476 13.01 15.07 21.80
C HIS A 476 13.47 15.29 20.36
N HIS A 477 12.64 14.88 19.40
CA HIS A 477 12.97 14.90 17.99
C HIS A 477 11.69 15.10 17.18
N ALA A 478 11.73 16.01 16.19
CA ALA A 478 10.70 16.12 15.17
C ALA A 478 11.18 15.43 13.89
N SER A 479 10.52 14.34 13.50
CA SER A 479 10.97 13.50 12.38
C SER A 479 10.74 14.16 11.02
N SER A 480 9.87 15.16 10.95
CA SER A 480 9.55 15.89 9.72
C SER A 480 9.15 17.35 9.99
N LEU A 481 9.30 18.21 8.98
CA LEU A 481 8.93 19.63 9.07
C LEU A 481 7.43 19.85 9.39
N PRO A 482 6.47 19.02 8.93
CA PRO A 482 5.09 19.07 9.40
C PRO A 482 4.92 18.88 10.92
N GLU A 483 5.76 18.08 11.58
CA GLU A 483 5.71 17.95 13.04
C GLU A 483 6.17 19.24 13.74
N VAL A 484 7.22 19.88 13.19
CA VAL A 484 7.66 21.20 13.63
C VAL A 484 6.55 22.24 13.45
N ALA A 485 5.84 22.22 12.31
CA ALA A 485 4.70 23.09 12.07
C ALA A 485 3.58 22.87 13.10
N ALA A 486 3.23 21.60 13.39
CA ALA A 486 2.21 21.26 14.38
C ALA A 486 2.62 21.75 15.78
N ALA A 487 3.87 21.53 16.19
CA ALA A 487 4.40 22.01 17.46
C ALA A 487 4.41 23.54 17.54
N ALA A 488 4.82 24.23 16.46
CA ALA A 488 4.78 25.69 16.39
C ALA A 488 3.35 26.22 16.49
N LEU A 489 2.40 25.66 15.75
CA LEU A 489 0.99 26.06 15.82
C LEU A 489 0.42 25.88 17.23
N LEU A 490 0.68 24.75 17.88
CA LEU A 490 0.22 24.54 19.25
C LEU A 490 0.87 25.55 20.20
N TYR A 491 2.17 25.82 20.07
CA TYR A 491 2.94 26.72 20.93
C TYR A 491 2.33 28.10 20.93
N TYR A 492 2.14 28.59 19.71
CA TYR A 492 1.58 29.90 19.43
C TYR A 492 0.12 30.01 19.89
N ARG A 493 -0.73 29.03 19.58
CA ARG A 493 -2.15 29.04 19.96
C ARG A 493 -2.40 28.81 21.46
N THR A 494 -1.38 28.35 22.19
CA THR A 494 -1.45 28.13 23.66
C THR A 494 -0.61 29.14 24.44
N LYS A 495 -0.11 30.19 23.79
CA LYS A 495 0.52 31.32 24.47
C LYS A 495 -0.43 31.91 25.52
N PRO A 496 0.10 32.45 26.64
CA PRO A 496 -0.71 33.18 27.60
C PRO A 496 -1.55 34.24 26.90
N ARG A 497 -2.83 34.30 27.25
CA ARG A 497 -3.85 35.20 26.71
C ARG A 497 -4.15 35.02 25.23
N SER A 498 -3.77 33.92 24.58
CA SER A 498 -4.06 33.73 23.15
C SER A 498 -5.55 33.71 22.87
N GLU A 499 -6.02 34.42 21.84
CA GLU A 499 -7.43 34.49 21.42
C GLU A 499 -8.06 33.11 21.13
N GLN A 500 -7.23 32.09 20.89
CA GLN A 500 -7.65 30.70 20.65
C GLN A 500 -8.01 29.94 21.94
N LEU A 501 -7.68 30.49 23.11
CA LEU A 501 -8.06 29.95 24.42
C LEU A 501 -9.28 30.69 24.98
N ASP A 502 -10.31 29.95 25.40
CA ASP A 502 -11.52 30.53 25.96
C ASP A 502 -11.41 30.67 27.49
N TYR A 503 -11.15 31.88 27.96
CA TYR A 503 -11.02 32.20 29.38
C TYR A 503 -12.37 32.49 30.08
N ALA A 504 -13.52 32.29 29.43
CA ALA A 504 -14.83 32.58 30.03
C ALA A 504 -15.14 31.71 31.26
N SER A 505 -14.73 30.43 31.25
CA SER A 505 -14.93 29.51 32.36
C SER A 505 -13.84 28.42 32.38
N PRO A 506 -13.62 27.74 33.52
CA PRO A 506 -12.72 26.59 33.59
C PRO A 506 -13.02 25.50 32.56
N ARG A 507 -14.32 25.25 32.30
CA ARG A 507 -14.77 24.25 31.34
C ARG A 507 -14.46 24.65 29.90
N THR A 508 -14.75 25.89 29.53
CA THR A 508 -14.49 26.36 28.16
C THR A 508 -12.99 26.43 27.88
N LEU A 509 -12.16 26.86 28.84
CA LEU A 509 -10.71 26.84 28.71
C LEU A 509 -10.18 25.42 28.47
N ARG A 510 -10.70 24.46 29.24
CA ARG A 510 -10.37 23.04 29.10
C ARG A 510 -10.76 22.51 27.72
N HIS A 511 -11.96 22.82 27.23
CA HIS A 511 -12.40 22.40 25.89
C HIS A 511 -11.56 23.01 24.78
N SER A 512 -11.30 24.33 24.82
CA SER A 512 -10.45 24.97 23.80
C SER A 512 -9.03 24.40 23.82
N LEU A 513 -8.45 24.16 25.00
CA LEU A 513 -7.10 23.58 25.12
C LEU A 513 -7.06 22.13 24.64
N THR A 514 -8.03 21.30 25.02
CA THR A 514 -8.11 19.90 24.57
C THR A 514 -8.29 19.81 23.07
N TRP A 515 -9.12 20.68 22.48
CA TRP A 515 -9.30 20.76 21.03
C TRP A 515 -7.99 21.09 20.32
N LEU A 516 -7.24 22.10 20.79
CA LEU A 516 -5.92 22.45 20.23
C LEU A 516 -4.92 21.30 20.34
N CYS A 517 -4.87 20.62 21.49
CA CYS A 517 -4.01 19.44 21.69
C CYS A 517 -4.38 18.30 20.74
N THR A 518 -5.67 18.12 20.48
CA THR A 518 -6.19 17.10 19.59
C THR A 518 -5.84 17.40 18.13
N THR A 519 -5.94 18.65 17.69
CA THR A 519 -5.48 19.07 16.37
C THR A 519 -3.98 18.83 16.20
N TYR A 520 -3.17 19.22 17.18
CA TYR A 520 -1.73 18.95 17.18
C TYR A 520 -1.41 17.45 17.01
N ALA A 521 -2.11 16.59 17.76
CA ALA A 521 -1.86 15.15 17.69
C ALA A 521 -2.35 14.52 16.38
N LEU A 522 -3.44 15.02 15.80
CA LEU A 522 -3.90 14.61 14.47
C LEU A 522 -2.86 14.95 13.39
N ASP A 523 -2.29 16.16 13.43
CA ASP A 523 -1.24 16.57 12.50
C ASP A 523 0.02 15.71 12.66
N LEU A 524 0.39 15.38 13.90
CA LEU A 524 1.50 14.48 14.21
C LEU A 524 1.24 13.05 13.70
N THR A 525 0.04 12.50 13.90
CA THR A 525 -0.33 11.17 13.38
C THR A 525 -0.28 11.14 11.86
N ARG A 526 -0.80 12.18 11.19
CA ARG A 526 -0.71 12.30 9.73
C ARG A 526 0.75 12.34 9.27
N ALA A 527 1.60 13.11 9.94
CA ALA A 527 3.03 13.17 9.64
C ALA A 527 3.73 11.81 9.85
N THR A 528 3.32 11.06 10.87
CA THR A 528 3.85 9.72 11.19
C THR A 528 3.42 8.67 10.17
N GLN A 529 2.16 8.67 9.74
CA GLN A 529 1.63 7.72 8.75
C GLN A 529 2.16 7.99 7.33
N ARG A 530 2.43 9.25 6.99
CA ARG A 530 2.76 9.69 5.63
C ARG A 530 3.92 8.93 4.96
N PRO A 531 5.10 8.73 5.58
CA PRO A 531 6.22 8.10 4.89
C PRO A 531 5.94 6.66 4.44
N ILE A 532 5.25 5.86 5.25
CA ILE A 532 4.94 4.47 4.92
C ILE A 532 3.77 4.39 3.95
N LEU A 533 2.66 5.08 4.23
CA LEU A 533 1.45 4.99 3.41
C LEU A 533 1.62 5.61 2.02
N ALA A 534 2.37 6.71 1.89
CA ALA A 534 2.70 7.26 0.57
C ALA A 534 3.62 6.33 -0.23
N SER A 535 4.55 5.64 0.43
CA SER A 535 5.39 4.62 -0.23
C SER A 535 4.56 3.43 -0.72
N ALA A 536 3.59 2.98 0.09
CA ALA A 536 2.67 1.91 -0.28
C ALA A 536 1.77 2.30 -1.46
N ASP A 537 1.23 3.53 -1.47
CA ASP A 537 0.45 4.05 -2.60
C ASP A 537 1.29 4.12 -3.90
N HIS A 538 2.55 4.56 -3.83
CA HIS A 538 3.44 4.53 -4.99
C HIS A 538 3.75 3.10 -5.47
N LEU A 539 3.90 2.13 -4.56
CA LEU A 539 4.10 0.71 -4.91
C LEU A 539 2.85 0.11 -5.57
N ALA A 540 1.66 0.41 -5.05
CA ALA A 540 0.39 -0.01 -5.65
C ALA A 540 0.19 0.58 -7.06
N LYS A 541 0.50 1.88 -7.23
CA LYS A 541 0.49 2.55 -8.54
C LYS A 541 1.53 1.96 -9.50
N ALA A 542 2.71 1.59 -9.03
CA ALA A 542 3.73 0.95 -9.84
C ALA A 542 3.23 -0.39 -10.40
N GLU A 543 2.66 -1.24 -9.56
CA GLU A 543 2.13 -2.54 -9.98
C GLU A 543 0.97 -2.41 -10.98
N ASP A 544 0.03 -1.47 -10.75
CA ASP A 544 -1.08 -1.18 -11.68
C ASP A 544 -0.58 -0.74 -13.06
N VAL A 545 0.43 0.15 -13.12
CA VAL A 545 0.99 0.61 -14.39
C VAL A 545 1.77 -0.50 -15.09
N ILE A 546 2.55 -1.32 -14.36
CA ILE A 546 3.28 -2.46 -14.92
C ILE A 546 2.30 -3.49 -15.49
N GLN A 547 1.22 -3.82 -14.76
CA GLN A 547 0.19 -4.75 -15.21
C GLN A 547 -0.46 -4.27 -16.51
N ARG A 548 -0.89 -3.00 -16.58
CA ARG A 548 -1.49 -2.41 -17.78
C ARG A 548 -0.53 -2.44 -18.96
N LEU A 549 0.74 -2.10 -18.75
CA LEU A 549 1.78 -2.16 -19.77
C LEU A 549 1.98 -3.60 -20.27
N ALA A 550 2.07 -4.59 -19.37
CA ALA A 550 2.26 -5.99 -19.73
C ALA A 550 1.08 -6.57 -20.53
N LEU A 551 -0.16 -6.21 -20.17
CA LEU A 551 -1.36 -6.60 -20.92
C LEU A 551 -1.37 -5.98 -22.32
N HIS A 552 -1.07 -4.67 -22.43
CA HIS A 552 -1.01 -3.98 -23.72
C HIS A 552 0.06 -4.60 -24.65
N LEU A 553 1.23 -4.93 -24.11
CA LEU A 553 2.32 -5.56 -24.86
C LEU A 553 2.05 -7.02 -25.26
N ALA A 554 1.12 -7.69 -24.60
CA ALA A 554 0.71 -9.05 -24.95
C ALA A 554 -0.23 -9.08 -26.17
N CYS A 555 -1.00 -8.02 -26.43
CA CYS A 555 -2.01 -7.98 -27.50
C CYS A 555 -1.47 -8.31 -28.91
N PRO A 556 -0.30 -7.79 -29.35
CA PRO A 556 0.25 -8.11 -30.68
C PRO A 556 0.57 -9.59 -30.88
N PHE A 557 1.07 -10.28 -29.82
CA PHE A 557 1.33 -11.72 -29.86
C PHE A 557 0.04 -12.51 -30.13
N GLY A 558 -1.04 -12.14 -29.45
CA GLY A 558 -2.35 -12.77 -29.64
C GLY A 558 -2.91 -12.56 -31.06
N ARG A 559 -2.79 -11.33 -31.60
CA ARG A 559 -3.23 -11.03 -32.97
C ARG A 559 -2.49 -11.91 -33.99
N ARG A 560 -1.16 -11.95 -33.92
CA ARG A 560 -0.33 -12.78 -34.82
C ARG A 560 -0.66 -14.26 -34.74
N ARG A 561 -0.79 -14.80 -33.52
CA ARG A 561 -1.17 -16.21 -33.31
C ARG A 561 -2.53 -16.53 -33.94
N ARG A 562 -3.54 -15.69 -33.72
CA ARG A 562 -4.89 -15.88 -34.30
C ARG A 562 -4.88 -15.83 -35.83
N VAL A 563 -4.14 -14.90 -36.43
CA VAL A 563 -3.95 -14.82 -37.89
C VAL A 563 -3.34 -16.12 -38.42
N HIS A 564 -2.28 -16.61 -37.77
CA HIS A 564 -1.58 -17.82 -38.16
C HIS A 564 -2.47 -19.07 -38.01
N HIS A 565 -3.23 -19.16 -36.90
CA HIS A 565 -4.21 -20.22 -36.67
C HIS A 565 -5.36 -20.18 -37.67
N ALA A 566 -5.88 -19.01 -38.05
CA ALA A 566 -6.93 -18.87 -39.04
C ALA A 566 -6.46 -19.35 -40.43
N GLN A 567 -5.26 -18.96 -40.86
CA GLN A 567 -4.67 -19.41 -42.12
C GLN A 567 -4.43 -20.92 -42.14
N ALA A 568 -3.94 -21.49 -41.04
CA ALA A 568 -3.72 -22.92 -40.91
C ALA A 568 -5.03 -23.72 -40.91
N ARG A 569 -6.05 -23.25 -40.17
CA ARG A 569 -7.40 -23.82 -40.19
C ARG A 569 -7.96 -23.89 -41.61
N GLN A 570 -7.87 -22.79 -42.36
CA GLN A 570 -8.36 -22.75 -43.75
C GLN A 570 -7.65 -23.76 -44.66
N ARG A 571 -6.35 -24.02 -44.44
CA ARG A 571 -5.59 -25.03 -45.19
C ARG A 571 -5.99 -26.44 -44.78
N ASN A 572 -6.07 -26.71 -43.47
CA ASN A 572 -6.33 -28.04 -42.91
C ASN A 572 -7.77 -28.50 -43.13
N GLN A 573 -8.75 -27.59 -43.08
CA GLN A 573 -10.16 -27.91 -43.33
C GLN A 573 -10.42 -28.55 -44.70
N ARG A 574 -9.58 -28.28 -45.70
CA ARG A 574 -9.69 -28.91 -47.03
C ARG A 574 -9.38 -30.40 -47.01
N LEU A 575 -8.69 -30.88 -45.97
CA LEU A 575 -8.18 -32.25 -45.83
C LEU A 575 -8.92 -33.05 -44.75
N LEU A 576 -9.66 -32.39 -43.87
CA LEU A 576 -10.44 -33.03 -42.81
C LEU A 576 -11.86 -33.39 -43.30
N PRO A 577 -12.53 -34.40 -42.69
CA PRO A 577 -13.90 -34.74 -43.03
C PRO A 577 -14.84 -33.53 -42.82
N PRO A 578 -15.62 -33.12 -43.84
CA PRO A 578 -16.41 -31.90 -43.76
C PRO A 578 -17.56 -32.03 -42.75
N LEU A 579 -17.77 -30.97 -41.97
CA LEU A 579 -18.93 -30.79 -41.12
C LEU A 579 -19.93 -29.92 -41.89
N THR A 580 -21.18 -30.38 -42.05
CA THR A 580 -22.21 -29.68 -42.84
C THR A 580 -23.56 -29.66 -42.12
N ALA A 581 -24.53 -28.91 -42.65
CA ALA A 581 -25.93 -28.90 -42.21
C ALA A 581 -26.15 -28.60 -40.71
N VAL A 582 -25.48 -27.57 -40.16
CA VAL A 582 -25.73 -27.13 -38.78
C VAL A 582 -27.05 -26.35 -38.69
N VAL A 583 -28.03 -26.89 -37.97
CA VAL A 583 -29.36 -26.29 -37.80
C VAL A 583 -29.76 -26.29 -36.33
N VAL A 584 -30.33 -25.18 -35.85
CA VAL A 584 -30.89 -25.07 -34.50
C VAL A 584 -32.42 -25.14 -34.57
N THR A 585 -33.03 -26.06 -33.84
CA THR A 585 -34.49 -26.29 -33.83
C THR A 585 -35.03 -26.31 -32.40
N GLU A 586 -36.35 -26.35 -32.26
CA GLU A 586 -37.00 -26.66 -30.98
C GLU A 586 -36.67 -28.10 -30.53
N VAL A 587 -36.63 -28.31 -29.22
CA VAL A 587 -36.43 -29.64 -28.62
C VAL A 587 -37.69 -30.48 -28.88
N PRO A 588 -37.58 -31.68 -29.47
CA PRO A 588 -38.73 -32.54 -29.70
C PRO A 588 -39.35 -32.99 -28.35
N PRO A 589 -40.69 -32.94 -28.19
CA PRO A 589 -41.32 -33.34 -26.95
C PRO A 589 -41.19 -34.86 -26.72
N GLU A 590 -40.51 -35.27 -25.65
CA GLU A 590 -40.38 -36.69 -25.26
C GLU A 590 -41.71 -37.33 -24.86
N ARG A 591 -42.70 -36.52 -24.45
CA ARG A 591 -44.02 -37.01 -24.05
C ARG A 591 -44.85 -37.34 -25.27
N LEU A 592 -45.01 -38.63 -25.53
CA LEU A 592 -45.94 -39.15 -26.54
C LEU A 592 -47.38 -38.83 -26.14
N GLN A 593 -48.19 -38.39 -27.10
CA GLN A 593 -49.65 -38.37 -26.91
C GLN A 593 -50.15 -39.81 -26.76
N ALA A 594 -51.25 -40.03 -26.03
CA ALA A 594 -51.74 -41.35 -25.60
C ALA A 594 -52.05 -42.37 -26.73
N SER A 595 -51.85 -42.01 -27.99
CA SER A 595 -52.06 -42.82 -29.19
C SER A 595 -50.93 -42.73 -30.25
N ALA A 596 -49.78 -42.13 -29.93
CA ALA A 596 -48.66 -41.97 -30.86
C ALA A 596 -47.63 -43.10 -30.69
N ASP A 597 -47.26 -43.78 -31.79
CA ASP A 597 -46.20 -44.79 -31.80
C ASP A 597 -44.82 -44.16 -31.58
N ALA A 598 -43.93 -44.85 -30.87
CA ALA A 598 -42.61 -44.36 -30.47
C ALA A 598 -41.59 -44.12 -31.61
N ALA A 599 -42.02 -44.24 -32.88
CA ALA A 599 -41.13 -44.32 -34.04
C ALA A 599 -41.04 -43.06 -34.92
N GLU A 600 -41.78 -41.98 -34.64
CA GLU A 600 -41.74 -40.78 -35.47
C GLU A 600 -41.42 -39.51 -34.65
N GLY A 601 -40.14 -39.17 -34.57
CA GLY A 601 -39.71 -37.82 -34.20
C GLY A 601 -39.82 -36.89 -35.40
N SER A 602 -40.89 -36.11 -35.51
CA SER A 602 -41.00 -35.08 -36.55
C SER A 602 -40.09 -33.89 -36.20
N ALA A 603 -39.00 -33.70 -36.94
CA ALA A 603 -38.09 -32.58 -36.74
C ALA A 603 -38.81 -31.24 -37.05
N SER A 604 -38.80 -30.30 -36.08
CA SER A 604 -39.29 -28.94 -36.29
C SER A 604 -38.33 -28.13 -37.16
N GLY A 605 -38.83 -27.08 -37.84
CA GLY A 605 -38.01 -26.20 -38.68
C GLY A 605 -36.98 -25.36 -37.88
N PRO A 606 -36.07 -24.64 -38.58
CA PRO A 606 -35.07 -23.79 -37.93
C PRO A 606 -35.71 -22.65 -37.13
N ILE A 607 -35.12 -22.31 -35.98
CA ILE A 607 -35.60 -21.21 -35.13
C ILE A 607 -35.20 -19.83 -35.67
N ALA A 608 -36.05 -18.83 -35.44
CA ALA A 608 -35.74 -17.42 -35.71
C ALA A 608 -35.31 -16.66 -34.44
N THR A 609 -35.72 -17.12 -33.26
CA THR A 609 -35.43 -16.47 -31.97
C THR A 609 -35.20 -17.53 -30.89
N TRP A 610 -34.19 -17.33 -30.06
CA TRP A 610 -33.84 -18.19 -28.94
C TRP A 610 -33.92 -17.38 -27.63
N PRO A 611 -34.92 -17.65 -26.77
CA PRO A 611 -35.02 -17.02 -25.45
C PRO A 611 -33.86 -17.42 -24.53
N MET A 612 -33.25 -16.47 -23.83
CA MET A 612 -32.30 -16.79 -22.74
C MET A 612 -33.01 -17.62 -21.67
N GLY A 613 -32.33 -18.62 -21.10
CA GLY A 613 -32.91 -19.55 -20.13
C GLY A 613 -33.76 -20.65 -20.74
N SER A 614 -33.59 -20.98 -22.03
CA SER A 614 -34.31 -22.07 -22.71
C SER A 614 -33.36 -23.07 -23.38
N ARG A 615 -33.85 -24.30 -23.59
CA ARG A 615 -33.13 -25.38 -24.29
C ARG A 615 -33.47 -25.40 -25.78
N LYS A 616 -32.50 -25.75 -26.63
CA LYS A 616 -32.70 -26.01 -28.07
C LYS A 616 -31.88 -27.21 -28.52
N ALA A 617 -32.26 -27.79 -29.65
CA ALA A 617 -31.54 -28.91 -30.27
C ALA A 617 -30.68 -28.40 -31.43
N VAL A 618 -29.39 -28.76 -31.43
CA VAL A 618 -28.43 -28.47 -32.50
C VAL A 618 -28.19 -29.75 -33.29
N TYR A 619 -28.65 -29.72 -34.54
CA TYR A 619 -28.41 -30.77 -35.53
C TYR A 619 -27.12 -30.46 -36.28
N TYR A 620 -26.32 -31.48 -36.53
CA TYR A 620 -25.10 -31.37 -37.33
C TYR A 620 -25.00 -32.59 -38.25
N HIS A 621 -24.17 -32.53 -39.29
CA HIS A 621 -23.87 -33.68 -40.13
C HIS A 621 -22.36 -33.84 -40.31
N TRP A 622 -21.80 -34.94 -39.80
CA TRP A 622 -20.37 -35.18 -39.79
C TRP A 622 -20.00 -36.60 -40.25
N VAL A 623 -19.47 -36.71 -41.47
CA VAL A 623 -19.17 -38.01 -42.10
C VAL A 623 -17.81 -38.54 -41.64
N THR A 624 -17.76 -39.20 -40.47
CA THR A 624 -16.54 -39.83 -39.95
C THR A 624 -16.60 -41.36 -39.97
N PRO A 625 -15.45 -42.05 -40.12
CA PRO A 625 -15.39 -43.50 -40.02
C PRO A 625 -15.93 -44.04 -38.68
N PHE A 626 -15.78 -43.28 -37.59
CA PHE A 626 -16.28 -43.65 -36.26
C PHE A 626 -17.79 -43.54 -36.14
N LEU A 627 -18.44 -42.58 -36.81
CA LEU A 627 -19.89 -42.46 -36.83
C LEU A 627 -20.53 -43.63 -37.58
N GLU A 628 -19.96 -44.03 -38.72
CA GLU A 628 -20.42 -45.20 -39.46
C GLU A 628 -20.26 -46.49 -38.65
N LYS A 629 -19.10 -46.67 -37.98
CA LYS A 629 -18.89 -47.79 -37.05
C LYS A 629 -19.88 -47.79 -35.89
N LEU A 630 -20.18 -46.62 -35.30
CA LEU A 630 -21.17 -46.48 -34.24
C LEU A 630 -22.58 -46.87 -34.71
N ARG A 631 -22.98 -46.41 -35.91
CA ARG A 631 -24.28 -46.75 -36.53
C ARG A 631 -24.37 -48.25 -36.82
N LEU A 632 -23.32 -48.87 -37.35
CA LEU A 632 -23.28 -50.30 -37.64
C LEU A 632 -23.32 -51.15 -36.36
N ALA A 633 -22.56 -50.79 -35.33
CA ALA A 633 -22.56 -51.49 -34.04
C ALA A 633 -23.94 -51.44 -33.37
N ARG A 634 -24.64 -50.31 -33.45
CA ARG A 634 -26.00 -50.15 -32.90
C ARG A 634 -27.09 -50.82 -33.75
N GLN A 635 -26.92 -50.88 -35.07
CA GLN A 635 -27.80 -51.66 -35.95
C GLN A 635 -27.65 -53.17 -35.69
N ALA A 636 -26.44 -53.64 -35.43
CA ALA A 636 -26.19 -55.03 -35.04
C ALA A 636 -26.92 -55.41 -33.73
N SER A 637 -26.93 -54.53 -32.72
CA SER A 637 -27.67 -54.77 -31.46
C SER A 637 -29.20 -54.71 -31.62
N ARG A 638 -29.74 -53.92 -32.54
CA ARG A 638 -31.19 -53.96 -32.88
C ARG A 638 -31.60 -55.26 -33.57
N ASN A 639 -30.72 -55.85 -34.39
CA ASN A 639 -30.99 -57.09 -35.13
C ASN A 639 -30.86 -58.37 -34.27
N TRP A 640 -30.22 -58.31 -33.10
CA TRP A 640 -30.09 -59.45 -32.18
C TRP A 640 -31.35 -59.69 -31.32
N GLY A 641 -32.39 -58.86 -31.45
CA GLY A 641 -33.64 -58.92 -30.69
C GLY A 641 -34.53 -60.16 -30.87
N SER A 642 -34.06 -61.26 -31.45
CA SER A 642 -34.79 -62.53 -31.51
C SER A 642 -34.19 -63.67 -30.66
N HIS A 643 -33.03 -63.47 -30.02
CA HIS A 643 -32.44 -64.41 -29.09
C HIS A 643 -32.16 -63.74 -27.73
N SER A 644 -32.37 -64.47 -26.65
CA SER A 644 -32.42 -64.00 -25.26
C SER A 644 -31.07 -63.59 -24.65
N GLU A 645 -30.12 -63.13 -25.45
CA GLU A 645 -28.86 -62.55 -24.98
C GLU A 645 -28.93 -61.03 -25.16
N GLY A 646 -29.25 -60.33 -24.08
CA GLY A 646 -29.36 -58.86 -24.05
C GLY A 646 -28.02 -58.16 -24.29
N LEU A 647 -28.06 -56.82 -24.33
CA LEU A 647 -26.89 -55.94 -24.36
C LEU A 647 -25.79 -56.44 -23.40
N THR A 648 -24.66 -56.87 -23.94
CA THR A 648 -23.51 -57.31 -23.13
C THR A 648 -22.72 -56.10 -22.65
N LYS A 649 -22.04 -56.23 -21.51
CA LYS A 649 -21.15 -55.18 -20.99
C LYS A 649 -20.06 -54.82 -22.00
N GLU A 650 -19.46 -55.82 -22.64
CA GLU A 650 -18.42 -55.63 -23.67
C GLU A 650 -18.91 -54.80 -24.85
N HIS A 651 -20.16 -55.01 -25.30
CA HIS A 651 -20.74 -54.23 -26.39
C HIS A 651 -21.10 -52.79 -25.96
N MET A 652 -21.54 -52.60 -24.70
CA MET A 652 -21.74 -51.25 -24.15
C MET A 652 -20.41 -50.49 -24.01
N ASP A 653 -19.34 -51.16 -23.58
CA ASP A 653 -17.99 -50.60 -23.49
C ASP A 653 -17.45 -50.24 -24.89
N GLU A 654 -17.71 -51.07 -25.91
CA GLU A 654 -17.39 -50.79 -27.31
C GLU A 654 -18.15 -49.56 -27.85
N LEU A 655 -19.48 -49.49 -27.63
CA LEU A 655 -20.28 -48.33 -28.02
C LEU A 655 -19.81 -47.05 -27.32
N GLN A 656 -19.51 -47.11 -26.02
CA GLN A 656 -19.01 -45.97 -25.26
C GLN A 656 -17.63 -45.53 -25.75
N SER A 657 -16.74 -46.48 -26.07
CA SER A 657 -15.43 -46.20 -26.64
C SER A 657 -15.56 -45.50 -28.00
N LEU A 658 -16.42 -45.99 -28.90
CA LEU A 658 -16.66 -45.37 -30.21
C LEU A 658 -17.22 -43.95 -30.09
N ARG A 659 -18.12 -43.70 -29.13
CA ARG A 659 -18.64 -42.34 -28.87
C ARG A 659 -17.56 -41.36 -28.41
N GLN A 660 -16.52 -41.85 -27.74
CA GLN A 660 -15.40 -41.03 -27.24
C GLN A 660 -14.32 -40.76 -28.29
N GLN A 661 -14.32 -41.46 -29.43
CA GLN A 661 -13.35 -41.22 -30.53
C GLN A 661 -13.65 -39.93 -31.33
N GLY A 662 -14.88 -39.42 -31.25
CA GLY A 662 -15.28 -38.16 -31.85
C GLY A 662 -15.72 -37.16 -30.78
N VAL A 663 -15.16 -35.95 -30.80
CA VAL A 663 -15.48 -34.88 -29.85
C VAL A 663 -15.95 -33.64 -30.60
N LEU A 664 -17.08 -33.09 -30.18
CA LEU A 664 -17.70 -31.89 -30.72
C LEU A 664 -17.65 -30.75 -29.69
N GLU A 665 -17.37 -29.53 -30.15
CA GLU A 665 -17.43 -28.29 -29.37
C GLU A 665 -18.50 -27.37 -29.97
N LEU A 666 -19.47 -26.95 -29.17
CA LEU A 666 -20.56 -26.08 -29.57
C LEU A 666 -20.41 -24.73 -28.88
N SER A 667 -20.19 -23.68 -29.68
CA SER A 667 -19.98 -22.31 -29.20
C SER A 667 -20.97 -21.34 -29.83
N LEU A 668 -21.30 -20.29 -29.08
CA LEU A 668 -22.22 -19.24 -29.47
C LEU A 668 -21.45 -17.96 -29.83
N TRP A 669 -21.78 -17.39 -30.99
CA TRP A 669 -21.11 -16.22 -31.55
C TRP A 669 -22.10 -15.10 -31.79
N ARG A 670 -21.78 -13.88 -31.34
CA ARG A 670 -22.59 -12.68 -31.45
C ARG A 670 -22.09 -11.77 -32.57
N LYS A 671 -23.00 -11.15 -33.31
CA LYS A 671 -22.68 -10.07 -34.23
C LYS A 671 -22.49 -8.75 -33.49
N GLN A 672 -21.34 -8.09 -33.66
CA GLN A 672 -21.11 -6.77 -33.08
C GLN A 672 -21.67 -5.64 -33.96
N THR A 673 -22.14 -4.57 -33.31
CA THR A 673 -22.56 -3.34 -34.00
C THR A 673 -21.37 -2.45 -34.31
N GLN A 674 -21.42 -1.66 -35.39
CA GLN A 674 -20.35 -0.71 -35.73
C GLN A 674 -20.07 0.31 -34.61
N THR A 675 -21.09 0.66 -33.81
CA THR A 675 -20.94 1.55 -32.66
C THR A 675 -20.11 0.93 -31.53
N GLU A 676 -20.28 -0.37 -31.26
CA GLU A 676 -19.49 -1.10 -30.25
C GLU A 676 -18.04 -1.24 -30.71
N VAL A 677 -17.82 -1.59 -31.97
CA VAL A 677 -16.48 -1.69 -32.57
C VAL A 677 -15.72 -0.35 -32.50
N GLN A 678 -16.40 0.76 -32.79
CA GLN A 678 -15.76 2.08 -32.69
C GLN A 678 -15.50 2.47 -31.23
N ALA A 679 -16.38 2.11 -30.30
CA ALA A 679 -16.21 2.40 -28.87
C ALA A 679 -15.02 1.64 -28.28
N THR A 680 -14.87 0.34 -28.58
CA THR A 680 -13.73 -0.47 -28.13
C THR A 680 -12.43 0.04 -28.72
N LYS A 681 -12.42 0.38 -30.02
CA LYS A 681 -11.25 0.99 -30.68
C LYS A 681 -10.84 2.30 -30.02
N ASN A 682 -11.79 3.20 -29.77
CA ASN A 682 -11.51 4.47 -29.10
C ASN A 682 -10.95 4.29 -27.69
N GLN A 683 -11.43 3.29 -26.95
CA GLN A 683 -10.93 2.97 -25.61
C GLN A 683 -9.48 2.46 -25.65
N VAL A 684 -9.19 1.49 -26.53
CA VAL A 684 -7.83 0.95 -26.70
C VAL A 684 -6.85 2.03 -27.14
N GLU A 685 -7.23 2.88 -28.10
CA GLU A 685 -6.39 4.00 -28.55
C GLU A 685 -6.14 5.04 -27.44
N HIS A 686 -7.13 5.26 -26.56
CA HIS A 686 -6.98 6.16 -25.43
C HIS A 686 -6.00 5.60 -24.40
N GLU A 687 -6.16 4.33 -24.01
CA GLU A 687 -5.27 3.64 -23.07
C GLU A 687 -3.83 3.55 -23.62
N GLU A 688 -3.65 3.25 -24.90
CA GLU A 688 -2.34 3.23 -25.56
C GLU A 688 -1.65 4.60 -25.49
N LYS A 689 -2.39 5.69 -25.79
CA LYS A 689 -1.85 7.06 -25.69
C LYS A 689 -1.45 7.42 -24.26
N GLU A 690 -2.20 6.96 -23.25
CA GLU A 690 -1.84 7.18 -21.85
C GLU A 690 -0.58 6.41 -21.45
N LEU A 691 -0.51 5.11 -21.81
CA LEU A 691 0.66 4.27 -21.50
C LEU A 691 1.92 4.76 -22.22
N MET A 692 1.81 5.22 -23.47
CA MET A 692 2.94 5.81 -24.19
C MET A 692 3.48 7.06 -23.49
N LYS A 693 2.59 7.99 -23.09
CA LYS A 693 2.99 9.18 -22.31
C LYS A 693 3.66 8.82 -20.99
N LEU A 694 3.16 7.80 -20.29
CA LEU A 694 3.76 7.32 -19.04
C LEU A 694 5.14 6.69 -19.27
N THR A 695 5.29 5.92 -20.34
CA THR A 695 6.56 5.28 -20.72
C THR A 695 7.61 6.31 -21.14
N GLU A 696 7.20 7.41 -21.77
CA GLU A 696 8.06 8.55 -22.09
C GLU A 696 8.48 9.33 -20.83
N ALA A 697 7.59 9.46 -19.85
CA ALA A 697 7.85 10.20 -18.61
C ALA A 697 8.69 9.40 -17.59
N VAL A 698 8.62 8.06 -17.60
CA VAL A 698 9.27 7.18 -16.61
C VAL A 698 10.17 6.15 -17.33
N PRO A 699 11.51 6.33 -17.32
CA PRO A 699 12.42 5.53 -18.13
C PRO A 699 12.42 4.03 -17.73
N GLU A 700 12.17 3.70 -16.47
CA GLU A 700 12.11 2.31 -16.00
C GLU A 700 11.02 1.49 -16.71
N LEU A 701 9.91 2.12 -17.12
CA LEU A 701 8.83 1.44 -17.85
C LEU A 701 9.28 1.03 -19.26
N LYS A 702 10.21 1.76 -19.87
CA LYS A 702 10.75 1.40 -21.19
C LYS A 702 11.57 0.11 -21.12
N GLU A 703 12.41 -0.03 -20.10
CA GLU A 703 13.17 -1.27 -19.86
C GLU A 703 12.24 -2.45 -19.56
N ILE A 704 11.19 -2.22 -18.77
CA ILE A 704 10.15 -3.24 -18.51
C ILE A 704 9.42 -3.62 -19.79
N ALA A 705 9.16 -2.68 -20.69
CA ALA A 705 8.53 -2.99 -21.98
C ALA A 705 9.42 -3.88 -22.86
N GLU A 706 10.72 -3.60 -22.92
CA GLU A 706 11.70 -4.41 -23.63
C GLU A 706 11.82 -5.81 -23.03
N TYR A 707 11.91 -5.91 -21.70
CA TYR A 707 11.90 -7.19 -20.97
C TYR A 707 10.63 -8.00 -21.25
N THR A 708 9.46 -7.37 -21.14
CA THR A 708 8.17 -8.02 -21.32
C THR A 708 8.04 -8.59 -22.73
N LYS A 709 8.44 -7.83 -23.75
CA LYS A 709 8.48 -8.31 -25.14
C LYS A 709 9.42 -9.51 -25.27
N ALA A 710 10.64 -9.42 -24.73
CA ALA A 710 11.61 -10.51 -24.79
C ALA A 710 11.13 -11.78 -24.09
N LEU A 711 10.47 -11.65 -22.93
CA LEU A 711 9.91 -12.77 -22.19
C LEU A 711 8.74 -13.41 -22.95
N TYR A 712 7.81 -12.63 -23.48
CA TYR A 712 6.74 -13.17 -24.31
C TYR A 712 7.28 -13.83 -25.57
N THR A 713 8.29 -13.26 -26.23
CA THR A 713 8.97 -13.90 -27.37
C THR A 713 9.58 -15.24 -26.98
N ARG A 714 10.18 -15.37 -25.79
CA ARG A 714 10.73 -16.63 -25.27
C ARG A 714 9.65 -17.66 -24.96
N LEU A 715 8.59 -17.25 -24.25
CA LEU A 715 7.51 -18.15 -23.80
C LEU A 715 6.62 -18.58 -24.98
N ASN A 716 6.30 -17.67 -25.90
CA ASN A 716 5.42 -17.88 -27.07
C ASN A 716 6.20 -18.24 -28.35
N ARG A 717 7.54 -18.14 -28.35
CA ARG A 717 8.48 -18.67 -29.36
C ARG A 717 8.33 -18.11 -30.78
N GLU A 718 8.14 -16.80 -30.92
CA GLU A 718 7.96 -16.16 -32.23
C GLU A 718 9.22 -16.14 -33.13
N GLU A 719 10.44 -16.27 -32.59
CA GLU A 719 11.69 -16.22 -33.38
C GLU A 719 11.83 -17.34 -34.42
N VAL A 720 11.15 -18.47 -34.25
CA VAL A 720 11.25 -19.63 -35.15
C VAL A 720 10.42 -19.44 -36.44
N ALA A 721 9.47 -18.49 -36.47
CA ALA A 721 8.58 -18.26 -37.62
C ALA A 721 9.05 -17.15 -38.58
N VAL A 722 10.01 -16.30 -38.19
CA VAL A 722 10.34 -15.04 -38.91
C VAL A 722 11.16 -15.25 -40.20
N ASN A 723 11.81 -16.40 -40.38
CA ASN A 723 12.71 -16.60 -41.52
C ASN A 723 12.02 -16.79 -42.88
N HIS A 724 10.69 -16.94 -42.92
CA HIS A 724 9.93 -16.97 -44.16
C HIS A 724 8.65 -16.14 -43.97
N THR A 725 8.50 -15.02 -44.70
CA THR A 725 7.25 -14.22 -44.89
C THR A 725 6.99 -12.95 -44.03
N ALA A 726 8.01 -12.19 -43.61
CA ALA A 726 7.81 -10.92 -42.90
C ALA A 726 7.00 -9.84 -43.68
N GLU A 727 7.06 -9.78 -45.01
CA GLU A 727 6.37 -8.74 -45.81
C GLU A 727 4.88 -9.01 -46.07
N THR A 728 4.43 -10.27 -46.06
CA THR A 728 3.01 -10.63 -46.26
C THR A 728 2.17 -10.52 -44.99
N ILE A 729 2.80 -10.58 -43.82
CA ILE A 729 2.12 -10.61 -42.51
C ILE A 729 1.64 -9.20 -42.11
N TYR A 730 2.45 -8.17 -42.29
CA TYR A 730 2.06 -6.76 -42.03
C TYR A 730 0.83 -6.30 -42.85
N SER A 731 0.63 -6.84 -44.06
CA SER A 731 -0.55 -6.53 -44.89
C SER A 731 -1.78 -7.34 -44.50
N ALA A 732 -1.61 -8.50 -43.86
CA ALA A 732 -2.71 -9.35 -43.35
C ALA A 732 -3.19 -8.93 -41.95
N GLU A 733 -2.28 -8.44 -41.10
CA GLU A 733 -2.60 -7.89 -39.76
C GLU A 733 -3.61 -6.73 -39.84
N ASN A 734 -3.48 -5.86 -40.84
CA ASN A 734 -4.40 -4.72 -41.04
C ASN A 734 -5.72 -5.09 -41.75
N LYS A 735 -5.80 -6.25 -42.43
CA LYS A 735 -7.03 -6.68 -43.14
C LYS A 735 -8.01 -7.41 -42.25
N ILE A 736 -7.54 -8.08 -41.20
CA ILE A 736 -8.41 -8.86 -40.29
C ILE A 736 -9.12 -7.94 -39.28
N ASP A 737 -8.52 -6.81 -38.88
CA ASP A 737 -9.17 -5.79 -38.04
C ASP A 737 -10.40 -5.13 -38.71
N GLU A 738 -10.61 -5.29 -40.02
CA GLU A 738 -11.80 -4.81 -40.75
C GLU A 738 -12.91 -5.87 -40.94
N ASP A 739 -12.61 -7.17 -40.74
CA ASP A 739 -13.49 -8.31 -41.09
C ASP A 739 -14.12 -9.06 -39.88
N GLU A 740 -13.82 -8.69 -38.62
CA GLU A 740 -14.36 -9.37 -37.43
C GLU A 740 -15.80 -8.93 -37.07
N GLU A 741 -16.77 -9.31 -37.90
CA GLU A 741 -18.21 -9.02 -37.67
C GLU A 741 -18.82 -9.85 -36.51
N TRP A 742 -18.17 -10.96 -36.10
CA TRP A 742 -18.67 -11.92 -35.11
C TRP A 742 -17.67 -12.16 -33.97
N VAL A 743 -18.12 -12.05 -32.72
CA VAL A 743 -17.32 -12.25 -31.51
C VAL A 743 -17.88 -13.40 -30.67
N PHE A 744 -17.00 -14.20 -30.07
CA PHE A 744 -17.37 -15.28 -29.17
C PHE A 744 -18.16 -14.75 -27.96
N ALA A 745 -19.28 -15.40 -27.64
CA ALA A 745 -20.12 -15.02 -26.50
C ALA A 745 -20.11 -16.06 -25.38
N LEU A 746 -20.24 -17.35 -25.72
CA LEU A 746 -20.40 -18.43 -24.73
C LEU A 746 -20.03 -19.80 -25.31
N MET A 747 -19.48 -20.70 -24.48
CA MET A 747 -19.38 -22.12 -24.79
C MET A 747 -20.63 -22.86 -24.28
N LEU A 748 -21.33 -23.55 -25.17
CA LEU A 748 -22.56 -24.30 -24.86
C LEU A 748 -22.23 -25.73 -24.44
N ASP A 749 -21.25 -26.36 -25.10
CA ASP A 749 -20.75 -27.70 -24.78
C ASP A 749 -19.31 -27.82 -25.28
N ASP A 750 -18.36 -28.20 -24.42
CA ASP A 750 -16.93 -28.29 -24.74
C ASP A 750 -16.44 -29.72 -25.01
N LYS A 751 -17.28 -30.74 -24.78
CA LYS A 751 -16.91 -32.15 -24.95
C LYS A 751 -18.11 -33.02 -25.33
N ALA A 752 -18.90 -32.58 -26.32
CA ALA A 752 -20.04 -33.36 -26.80
C ALA A 752 -19.54 -34.66 -27.47
N PRO A 753 -19.96 -35.84 -26.98
CA PRO A 753 -19.58 -37.11 -27.60
C PRO A 753 -20.32 -37.32 -28.93
N LEU A 754 -19.76 -38.19 -29.77
CA LEU A 754 -20.39 -38.54 -31.05
C LEU A 754 -21.75 -39.22 -30.83
N ASN A 755 -22.82 -38.64 -31.38
CA ASN A 755 -24.18 -39.19 -31.33
C ASN A 755 -24.63 -39.75 -32.70
N GLU A 756 -25.43 -40.82 -32.69
CA GLU A 756 -25.90 -41.50 -33.91
C GLU A 756 -26.94 -40.68 -34.69
N GLU A 757 -27.79 -39.98 -33.94
CA GLU A 757 -28.87 -39.10 -34.42
C GLU A 757 -28.31 -37.75 -34.88
N GLU A 758 -27.02 -37.48 -34.60
CA GLU A 758 -26.34 -36.22 -34.90
C GLU A 758 -27.05 -34.97 -34.33
N VAL A 759 -27.68 -35.15 -33.16
CA VAL A 759 -28.36 -34.10 -32.40
C VAL A 759 -27.72 -33.92 -31.03
N ARG A 760 -27.58 -32.67 -30.60
CA ARG A 760 -27.21 -32.32 -29.21
C ARG A 760 -28.17 -31.27 -28.67
N GLU A 761 -28.81 -31.56 -27.55
CA GLU A 761 -29.59 -30.58 -26.79
C GLU A 761 -28.64 -29.71 -25.98
N VAL A 762 -28.85 -28.39 -25.97
CA VAL A 762 -28.03 -27.41 -25.26
C VAL A 762 -28.91 -26.39 -24.55
N TYR A 763 -28.47 -25.96 -23.37
CA TYR A 763 -29.11 -24.91 -22.59
C TYR A 763 -28.40 -23.56 -22.78
N LEU A 764 -29.17 -22.50 -23.00
CA LEU A 764 -28.64 -21.13 -23.07
C LEU A 764 -28.84 -20.43 -21.71
N PRO A 765 -27.80 -20.16 -20.92
CA PRO A 765 -27.92 -19.42 -19.66
C PRO A 765 -28.22 -17.92 -19.87
N PHE A 766 -28.52 -17.21 -18.78
CA PHE A 766 -28.74 -15.76 -18.79
C PHE A 766 -27.45 -14.95 -18.68
N THR A 767 -26.47 -15.50 -17.97
CA THR A 767 -25.14 -14.92 -17.83
C THR A 767 -24.14 -15.73 -18.62
N ASN A 768 -23.10 -15.07 -19.11
CA ASN A 768 -21.91 -15.76 -19.55
C ASN A 768 -21.16 -16.33 -18.34
N SER A 769 -20.07 -17.05 -18.63
CA SER A 769 -19.21 -17.67 -17.63
C SER A 769 -18.39 -16.70 -16.78
N THR A 770 -18.33 -15.41 -17.13
CA THR A 770 -17.69 -14.36 -16.32
C THR A 770 -18.69 -13.63 -15.41
N GLY A 771 -19.93 -14.16 -15.33
CA GLY A 771 -21.02 -13.60 -14.54
C GLY A 771 -21.71 -12.39 -15.18
N LYS A 772 -21.28 -11.94 -16.37
CA LYS A 772 -21.92 -10.84 -17.10
C LYS A 772 -23.18 -11.31 -17.79
N ALA A 773 -24.23 -10.48 -17.78
CA ALA A 773 -25.44 -10.78 -18.54
C ALA A 773 -25.11 -10.90 -20.04
N LEU A 774 -25.70 -11.89 -20.71
CA LEU A 774 -25.60 -11.97 -22.17
C LEU A 774 -26.34 -10.79 -22.80
N GLU A 775 -25.74 -10.23 -23.85
CA GLU A 775 -26.34 -9.10 -24.57
C GLU A 775 -27.41 -9.57 -25.56
N GLU A 776 -28.36 -8.71 -25.90
CA GLU A 776 -29.34 -9.02 -26.94
C GLU A 776 -28.76 -8.74 -28.33
N GLY A 777 -29.17 -9.50 -29.34
CA GLY A 777 -28.67 -9.30 -30.71
C GLY A 777 -28.80 -10.50 -31.63
N GLU A 778 -28.07 -10.46 -32.74
CA GLU A 778 -27.95 -11.57 -33.70
C GLU A 778 -26.81 -12.50 -33.31
N TYR A 779 -27.10 -13.79 -33.31
CA TYR A 779 -26.22 -14.86 -32.89
C TYR A 779 -26.19 -16.00 -33.90
N ARG A 780 -25.11 -16.78 -33.90
CA ARG A 780 -24.99 -18.05 -34.63
C ARG A 780 -24.29 -19.10 -33.79
N VAL A 781 -24.61 -20.37 -34.00
CA VAL A 781 -23.90 -21.49 -33.37
C VAL A 781 -22.77 -21.93 -34.28
N ARG A 782 -21.57 -22.06 -33.72
CA ARG A 782 -20.42 -22.70 -34.35
C ARG A 782 -20.21 -24.08 -33.75
N VAL A 783 -20.17 -25.10 -34.60
CA VAL A 783 -19.83 -26.46 -34.22
C VAL A 783 -18.43 -26.77 -34.74
N ARG A 784 -17.53 -27.21 -33.86
CA ARG A 784 -16.21 -27.74 -34.21
C ARG A 784 -16.17 -29.22 -33.89
N ALA A 785 -15.60 -30.03 -34.77
CA ALA A 785 -15.48 -31.47 -34.59
C ALA A 785 -14.02 -31.92 -34.72
N ARG A 786 -13.56 -32.76 -33.80
CA ARG A 786 -12.26 -33.44 -33.89
C ARG A 786 -12.40 -34.95 -33.76
N ASP A 787 -11.60 -35.64 -34.54
CA ASP A 787 -11.39 -37.08 -34.47
C ASP A 787 -10.07 -37.34 -33.73
N THR A 788 -10.13 -38.12 -32.64
CA THR A 788 -8.98 -38.37 -31.76
C THR A 788 -7.84 -39.14 -32.42
N GLU A 789 -8.09 -39.84 -33.54
CA GLU A 789 -7.03 -40.50 -34.31
C GLU A 789 -6.24 -39.50 -35.17
N THR A 790 -6.94 -38.52 -35.76
CA THR A 790 -6.33 -37.49 -36.61
C THR A 790 -5.75 -36.32 -35.84
N ASN A 791 -6.33 -35.99 -34.69
CA ASN A 791 -5.92 -34.89 -33.81
C ASN A 791 -5.89 -35.37 -32.34
N PRO A 792 -4.90 -36.20 -31.97
CA PRO A 792 -4.80 -36.78 -30.63
C PRO A 792 -4.49 -35.72 -29.55
N THR A 793 -3.76 -34.66 -29.91
CA THR A 793 -3.38 -33.55 -29.03
C THR A 793 -4.53 -32.56 -28.80
N GLY A 794 -5.46 -32.45 -29.75
CA GLY A 794 -6.54 -31.46 -29.69
C GLY A 794 -6.11 -30.08 -30.19
N HIS A 795 -5.13 -30.01 -31.08
CA HIS A 795 -4.63 -28.74 -31.63
C HIS A 795 -5.75 -27.94 -32.32
N PRO A 796 -5.90 -26.62 -32.06
CA PRO A 796 -7.07 -25.85 -32.50
C PRO A 796 -7.19 -25.70 -34.02
N THR A 797 -6.13 -25.96 -34.78
CA THR A 797 -6.14 -25.85 -36.25
C THR A 797 -6.56 -27.12 -37.00
N LEU A 798 -6.70 -28.25 -36.29
CA LEU A 798 -7.09 -29.55 -36.85
C LEU A 798 -8.54 -29.91 -36.46
N TYR A 799 -9.45 -28.96 -36.61
CA TYR A 799 -10.88 -29.14 -36.40
C TYR A 799 -11.65 -28.89 -37.68
N SER A 800 -12.66 -29.70 -37.94
CA SER A 800 -13.70 -29.40 -38.93
C SER A 800 -14.69 -28.43 -38.31
N GLU A 801 -14.98 -27.31 -38.98
CA GLU A 801 -15.88 -26.29 -38.43
C GLU A 801 -17.05 -25.98 -39.38
N ALA A 802 -18.21 -25.68 -38.81
CA ALA A 802 -19.39 -25.23 -39.53
C ALA A 802 -20.23 -24.28 -38.66
N TYR A 803 -21.04 -23.46 -39.31
CA TYR A 803 -21.87 -22.43 -38.67
C TYR A 803 -23.35 -22.64 -39.00
N SER A 804 -24.23 -22.36 -38.04
CA SER A 804 -25.67 -22.28 -38.27
C SER A 804 -26.07 -20.99 -38.99
N ASN A 805 -27.30 -20.93 -39.48
CA ASN A 805 -27.92 -19.67 -39.86
C ASN A 805 -28.04 -18.72 -38.65
N PRO A 806 -27.95 -17.39 -38.83
CA PRO A 806 -28.16 -16.42 -37.76
C PRO A 806 -29.60 -16.44 -37.20
N PHE A 807 -29.72 -16.25 -35.89
CA PHE A 807 -30.98 -16.10 -35.15
C PHE A 807 -30.85 -15.02 -34.07
N LYS A 808 -31.95 -14.57 -33.47
CA LYS A 808 -31.92 -13.52 -32.43
C LYS A 808 -31.98 -14.11 -31.02
N ILE A 809 -31.21 -13.57 -30.09
CA ILE A 809 -31.31 -13.89 -28.65
C ILE A 809 -31.92 -12.70 -27.90
N LYS A 810 -32.83 -13.01 -26.97
CA LYS A 810 -33.56 -12.01 -26.16
C LYS A 810 -33.81 -12.53 -24.73
N ASP A 811 -33.70 -11.66 -23.72
CA ASP A 811 -34.20 -11.96 -22.38
C ASP A 811 -35.71 -11.69 -22.33
N THR A 812 -36.51 -12.76 -22.34
CA THR A 812 -37.97 -12.67 -22.29
C THR A 812 -38.53 -12.74 -20.86
N LEU A 813 -37.70 -13.01 -19.85
CA LEU A 813 -38.15 -13.29 -18.49
C LEU A 813 -38.94 -12.11 -17.90
N THR A 814 -38.42 -10.89 -18.04
CA THR A 814 -39.08 -9.70 -17.50
C THR A 814 -40.45 -9.45 -18.14
N GLU A 815 -40.56 -9.64 -19.46
CA GLU A 815 -41.82 -9.49 -20.19
C GLU A 815 -42.84 -10.56 -19.79
N LEU A 816 -42.41 -11.81 -19.65
CA LEU A 816 -43.25 -12.94 -19.24
C LEU A 816 -43.75 -12.79 -17.80
N LEU A 817 -42.89 -12.33 -16.88
CA LEU A 817 -43.27 -12.07 -15.49
C LEU A 817 -44.32 -10.94 -15.41
N GLU A 818 -44.14 -9.85 -16.15
CA GLU A 818 -45.13 -8.78 -16.21
C GLU A 818 -46.45 -9.24 -16.83
N GLU A 819 -46.39 -10.07 -17.88
CA GLU A 819 -47.58 -10.58 -18.55
C GLU A 819 -48.39 -11.52 -17.65
N PHE A 820 -47.73 -12.43 -16.92
CA PHE A 820 -48.41 -13.31 -15.97
C PHE A 820 -49.11 -12.52 -14.85
N VAL A 821 -48.46 -11.47 -14.35
CA VAL A 821 -49.05 -10.56 -13.34
C VAL A 821 -50.26 -9.79 -13.89
N ARG A 822 -50.29 -9.47 -15.19
CA ARG A 822 -51.45 -8.83 -15.84
C ARG A 822 -52.60 -9.82 -16.06
N ILE A 823 -52.30 -11.09 -16.36
CA ILE A 823 -53.29 -12.14 -16.65
C ILE A 823 -53.94 -12.71 -15.37
N THR A 824 -53.25 -12.64 -14.23
CA THR A 824 -53.71 -13.19 -12.95
C THR A 824 -54.15 -12.06 -12.00
N PRO A 825 -55.39 -11.55 -12.08
CA PRO A 825 -55.86 -10.51 -11.16
C PRO A 825 -56.24 -11.14 -9.81
N GLY A 826 -55.29 -11.13 -8.87
CA GLY A 826 -55.49 -11.60 -7.50
C GLY A 826 -54.80 -10.69 -6.47
N ASN A 827 -55.56 -9.73 -5.93
CA ASN A 827 -55.25 -8.85 -4.80
C ASN A 827 -54.07 -7.87 -4.95
N SER A 828 -54.25 -6.87 -5.81
CA SER A 828 -53.67 -5.54 -5.54
C SER A 828 -54.36 -4.93 -4.31
N SER A 829 -53.75 -5.00 -3.13
CA SER A 829 -54.06 -4.01 -2.10
C SER A 829 -53.64 -2.65 -2.64
N HIS A 830 -54.60 -1.74 -2.73
CA HIS A 830 -54.43 -0.33 -3.10
C HIS A 830 -53.14 0.27 -2.54
N ASP A 831 -52.22 0.63 -3.43
CA ASP A 831 -51.50 1.91 -3.36
C ASP A 831 -51.12 2.32 -4.79
N VAL A 832 -52.06 3.02 -5.42
CA VAL A 832 -51.88 3.73 -6.68
C VAL A 832 -51.16 5.02 -6.34
N GLY A 833 -49.84 5.07 -6.48
CA GLY A 833 -49.13 6.32 -6.21
C GLY A 833 -47.61 6.32 -6.10
N ALA A 834 -46.88 5.45 -6.79
CA ALA A 834 -45.43 5.67 -6.98
C ALA A 834 -44.94 4.91 -8.22
N LYS A 835 -44.11 5.55 -9.05
CA LYS A 835 -43.29 4.88 -10.07
C LYS A 835 -42.29 3.97 -9.35
N CYS A 836 -42.73 2.82 -8.86
CA CYS A 836 -41.91 1.85 -8.17
C CYS A 836 -41.47 0.81 -9.20
N HIS A 837 -40.16 0.59 -9.28
CA HIS A 837 -39.52 -0.36 -10.19
C HIS A 837 -40.23 -1.74 -10.16
N SER A 838 -40.51 -2.31 -11.33
CA SER A 838 -41.40 -3.46 -11.53
C SER A 838 -40.93 -4.79 -10.90
N GLN A 839 -39.76 -4.82 -10.27
CA GLN A 839 -39.11 -6.06 -9.79
C GLN A 839 -39.38 -6.40 -8.31
N ASP A 840 -39.85 -5.47 -7.49
CA ASP A 840 -40.07 -5.68 -6.03
C ASP A 840 -41.48 -6.25 -5.67
N ARG A 841 -42.20 -6.77 -6.67
CA ARG A 841 -43.57 -7.30 -6.49
C ARG A 841 -43.57 -8.71 -5.89
N ARG A 842 -44.44 -8.93 -4.89
CA ARG A 842 -44.69 -10.25 -4.28
C ARG A 842 -45.96 -10.87 -4.82
N ILE A 843 -45.96 -12.19 -5.02
CA ILE A 843 -47.11 -12.98 -5.51
C ILE A 843 -47.49 -14.04 -4.47
N SER A 844 -48.77 -14.37 -4.35
CA SER A 844 -49.26 -15.51 -3.55
C SER A 844 -48.59 -16.82 -3.98
N GLY A 845 -48.13 -17.62 -3.00
CA GLY A 845 -47.53 -18.92 -3.23
C GLY A 845 -48.44 -19.91 -3.97
N GLU A 846 -49.77 -19.74 -3.89
CA GLU A 846 -50.74 -20.53 -4.63
C GLU A 846 -50.57 -20.42 -6.16
N HIS A 847 -50.00 -19.32 -6.64
CA HIS A 847 -49.75 -19.08 -8.06
C HIS A 847 -48.35 -19.54 -8.52
N LEU A 848 -47.49 -20.04 -7.64
CA LEU A 848 -46.12 -20.42 -7.99
C LEU A 848 -46.07 -21.51 -9.06
N ILE A 849 -46.85 -22.58 -8.89
CA ILE A 849 -46.91 -23.71 -9.85
C ILE A 849 -47.43 -23.23 -11.20
N ALA A 850 -48.51 -22.43 -11.20
CA ALA A 850 -49.11 -21.88 -12.41
C ALA A 850 -48.15 -20.92 -13.13
N LEU A 851 -47.37 -20.12 -12.38
CA LEU A 851 -46.33 -19.26 -12.94
C LEU A 851 -45.20 -20.08 -13.56
N CYS A 852 -44.67 -21.08 -12.86
CA CYS A 852 -43.61 -21.95 -13.38
C CYS A 852 -44.07 -22.71 -14.63
N GLN A 853 -45.31 -23.19 -14.66
CA GLN A 853 -45.90 -23.82 -15.85
C GLN A 853 -46.06 -22.81 -17.00
N PHE A 854 -46.52 -21.59 -16.73
CA PHE A 854 -46.61 -20.52 -17.74
C PHE A 854 -45.24 -20.18 -18.35
N LEU A 855 -44.19 -20.09 -17.53
CA LEU A 855 -42.83 -19.83 -18.00
C LEU A 855 -42.30 -20.97 -18.90
N ARG A 856 -42.59 -22.24 -18.55
CA ARG A 856 -42.23 -23.41 -19.37
C ARG A 856 -43.00 -23.47 -20.69
N GLU A 857 -44.32 -23.32 -20.65
CA GLU A 857 -45.19 -23.53 -21.83
C GLU A 857 -45.20 -22.36 -22.80
N LYS A 858 -45.22 -21.12 -22.28
CA LYS A 858 -45.32 -19.91 -23.11
C LYS A 858 -43.96 -19.28 -23.40
N GLY A 859 -43.07 -19.29 -22.41
CA GLY A 859 -41.71 -18.75 -22.55
C GLY A 859 -40.72 -19.75 -23.16
N GLY A 860 -41.05 -21.05 -23.15
CA GLY A 860 -40.09 -22.11 -23.47
C GLY A 860 -38.92 -22.16 -22.48
N LEU A 861 -39.04 -21.51 -21.31
CA LEU A 861 -37.97 -21.40 -20.33
C LEU A 861 -37.82 -22.71 -19.57
N ASP A 862 -36.57 -23.07 -19.28
CA ASP A 862 -36.26 -24.18 -18.40
C ASP A 862 -36.37 -23.71 -16.95
N VAL A 863 -37.34 -24.25 -16.23
CA VAL A 863 -37.56 -23.98 -14.80
C VAL A 863 -37.39 -25.30 -14.06
N PRO A 864 -36.23 -25.56 -13.44
CA PRO A 864 -35.96 -26.79 -12.71
C PRO A 864 -36.90 -26.95 -11.51
N LEU A 865 -37.26 -28.20 -11.20
CA LEU A 865 -38.12 -28.52 -10.05
C LEU A 865 -37.50 -28.08 -8.71
N TYR A 866 -36.18 -28.21 -8.56
CA TYR A 866 -35.48 -27.79 -7.34
C TYR A 866 -35.54 -26.28 -7.11
N LEU A 867 -35.51 -25.49 -8.18
CA LEU A 867 -35.68 -24.04 -8.11
C LEU A 867 -37.11 -23.67 -7.71
N GLU A 868 -38.10 -24.30 -8.34
CA GLU A 868 -39.52 -24.15 -7.96
C GLU A 868 -39.73 -24.49 -6.48
N PHE A 869 -39.10 -25.57 -6.01
CA PHE A 869 -39.17 -25.99 -4.61
C PHE A 869 -38.50 -24.99 -3.65
N ASP A 870 -37.27 -24.51 -3.92
CA ASP A 870 -36.57 -23.54 -3.06
C ASP A 870 -37.33 -22.21 -2.95
N VAL A 871 -37.89 -21.73 -4.07
CA VAL A 871 -38.77 -20.55 -4.05
C VAL A 871 -40.02 -20.82 -3.20
N GLY A 872 -40.60 -22.03 -3.29
CA GLY A 872 -41.73 -22.48 -2.48
C GLY A 872 -41.41 -22.67 -0.98
N GLN A 873 -40.15 -22.91 -0.61
CA GLN A 873 -39.69 -22.89 0.79
C GLN A 873 -39.45 -21.46 1.31
N GLY A 874 -39.30 -20.50 0.40
CA GLY A 874 -38.97 -19.10 0.68
C GLY A 874 -40.16 -18.16 0.92
N LEU A 875 -41.32 -18.69 1.34
CA LEU A 875 -42.53 -17.89 1.54
C LEU A 875 -42.44 -17.03 2.80
N ASP A 876 -42.98 -15.82 2.73
CA ASP A 876 -43.11 -14.95 3.90
C ASP A 876 -44.28 -15.35 4.81
N ALA A 877 -44.45 -14.65 5.93
CA ALA A 877 -45.54 -14.91 6.88
C ALA A 877 -46.94 -14.75 6.28
N LYS A 878 -47.07 -14.14 5.09
CA LYS A 878 -48.33 -13.97 4.35
C LYS A 878 -48.51 -15.04 3.27
N GLY A 879 -47.59 -16.00 3.16
CA GLY A 879 -47.61 -17.05 2.13
C GLY A 879 -47.27 -16.52 0.72
N THR A 880 -46.52 -15.41 0.61
CA THR A 880 -46.11 -14.82 -0.67
C THR A 880 -44.61 -15.01 -0.93
N PHE A 881 -44.20 -15.09 -2.20
CA PHE A 881 -42.79 -15.11 -2.61
C PHE A 881 -42.42 -13.86 -3.41
N SER A 882 -41.13 -13.51 -3.42
CA SER A 882 -40.58 -12.39 -4.20
C SER A 882 -40.27 -12.81 -5.64
N LEU A 883 -40.79 -12.05 -6.62
CA LEU A 883 -40.43 -12.22 -8.03
C LEU A 883 -38.95 -11.91 -8.28
N GLU A 884 -38.36 -10.99 -7.54
CA GLU A 884 -36.94 -10.66 -7.63
C GLU A 884 -36.09 -11.87 -7.23
N ARG A 885 -36.47 -12.58 -6.15
CA ARG A 885 -35.78 -13.81 -5.74
C ARG A 885 -35.90 -14.89 -6.80
N LEU A 886 -37.10 -15.13 -7.34
CA LEU A 886 -37.30 -16.09 -8.43
C LEU A 886 -36.45 -15.73 -9.65
N SER A 887 -36.46 -14.47 -10.06
CA SER A 887 -35.67 -13.97 -11.20
C SER A 887 -34.17 -14.12 -10.96
N ARG A 888 -33.68 -13.81 -9.75
CA ARG A 888 -32.27 -13.97 -9.37
C ARG A 888 -31.84 -15.43 -9.40
N LEU A 889 -32.66 -16.35 -8.89
CA LEU A 889 -32.36 -17.78 -8.90
C LEU A 889 -32.40 -18.37 -10.32
N LEU A 890 -33.34 -17.93 -11.17
CA LEU A 890 -33.40 -18.34 -12.58
C LEU A 890 -32.20 -17.82 -13.39
N ARG A 891 -31.72 -16.62 -13.08
CA ARG A 891 -30.54 -16.02 -13.74
C ARG A 891 -29.21 -16.53 -13.19
N GLY A 892 -29.20 -17.27 -12.08
CA GLY A 892 -27.99 -17.80 -11.45
C GLY A 892 -27.63 -19.21 -11.91
N ASN A 893 -26.39 -19.62 -11.63
CA ASN A 893 -25.83 -20.92 -12.01
C ASN A 893 -26.10 -22.03 -10.97
N ALA A 894 -27.01 -21.83 -10.02
CA ALA A 894 -27.23 -22.78 -8.93
C ALA A 894 -28.02 -24.03 -9.38
N TYR A 895 -28.99 -23.87 -10.28
CA TYR A 895 -29.97 -24.92 -10.60
C TYR A 895 -29.88 -25.46 -12.03
N HIS A 896 -29.30 -24.69 -12.94
CA HIS A 896 -29.03 -25.06 -14.32
C HIS A 896 -27.77 -24.35 -14.77
N ARG A 897 -26.98 -24.99 -15.63
CA ARG A 897 -25.73 -24.44 -16.18
C ARG A 897 -25.62 -24.79 -17.65
N SER A 898 -24.69 -24.13 -18.33
CA SER A 898 -24.26 -24.60 -19.65
C SER A 898 -23.67 -26.00 -19.53
N LEU A 899 -23.83 -26.86 -20.53
CA LEU A 899 -23.26 -28.22 -20.50
C LEU A 899 -21.72 -28.18 -20.41
N ALA A 900 -21.09 -27.10 -20.90
CA ALA A 900 -19.66 -26.85 -20.73
C ALA A 900 -19.20 -26.66 -19.27
N GLU A 901 -20.13 -26.49 -18.33
CA GLU A 901 -19.84 -26.36 -16.89
C GLU A 901 -20.23 -27.61 -16.08
N ASP A 902 -21.07 -28.49 -16.63
CA ASP A 902 -21.63 -29.66 -15.93
C ASP A 902 -20.55 -30.69 -15.58
N ASP A 903 -19.65 -30.99 -16.52
CA ASP A 903 -18.57 -31.97 -16.32
C ASP A 903 -17.33 -31.38 -15.63
N ILE A 904 -17.36 -30.10 -15.25
CA ILE A 904 -16.26 -29.43 -14.54
C ILE A 904 -16.51 -29.55 -13.05
N THR A 905 -15.59 -30.18 -12.33
CA THR A 905 -15.70 -30.38 -10.88
C THR A 905 -15.56 -29.07 -10.10
N ASP A 906 -16.11 -28.99 -8.88
CA ASP A 906 -15.95 -27.81 -8.01
C ASP A 906 -14.47 -27.45 -7.79
N VAL A 907 -13.59 -28.46 -7.67
CA VAL A 907 -12.14 -28.29 -7.54
C VAL A 907 -11.53 -27.64 -8.79
N GLN A 908 -11.96 -28.06 -9.98
CA GLN A 908 -11.52 -27.44 -11.23
C GLN A 908 -11.99 -26.00 -11.36
N ARG A 909 -13.25 -25.69 -10.99
CA ARG A 909 -13.76 -24.31 -11.01
C ARG A 909 -12.98 -23.40 -10.06
N HIS A 910 -12.58 -23.94 -8.90
CA HIS A 910 -11.76 -23.19 -7.94
C HIS A 910 -10.34 -22.91 -8.45
N ALA A 911 -9.73 -23.88 -9.14
CA ALA A 911 -8.40 -23.74 -9.74
C ALA A 911 -8.40 -22.93 -11.06
N GLU A 912 -9.56 -22.79 -11.71
CA GLU A 912 -9.72 -22.24 -13.05
C GLU A 912 -9.06 -20.86 -13.24
N PRO A 913 -9.23 -19.87 -12.33
CA PRO A 913 -8.61 -18.56 -12.51
C PRO A 913 -7.08 -18.62 -12.54
N GLY A 914 -6.47 -19.48 -11.72
CA GLY A 914 -5.02 -19.71 -11.69
C GLY A 914 -4.53 -20.37 -12.97
N CYS A 915 -5.19 -21.44 -13.41
CA CYS A 915 -4.86 -22.14 -14.65
C CYS A 915 -5.01 -21.23 -15.87
N ARG A 916 -6.08 -20.42 -15.91
CA ARG A 916 -6.35 -19.47 -16.98
C ARG A 916 -5.27 -18.40 -17.10
N ALA A 917 -4.94 -17.77 -15.98
CA ALA A 917 -3.89 -16.75 -15.94
C ALA A 917 -2.51 -17.31 -16.30
N HIS A 918 -2.19 -18.54 -15.86
CA HIS A 918 -0.95 -19.21 -16.22
C HIS A 918 -0.89 -19.59 -17.70
N TRP A 919 -1.97 -20.14 -18.23
CA TRP A 919 -2.09 -20.48 -19.64
C TRP A 919 -1.95 -19.24 -20.55
N ALA A 920 -2.48 -18.09 -20.11
CA ALA A 920 -2.37 -16.82 -20.82
C ALA A 920 -0.92 -16.29 -20.95
N LEU A 921 0.02 -16.74 -20.11
CA LEU A 921 1.45 -16.40 -20.26
C LEU A 921 2.07 -17.03 -21.51
N TYR A 922 1.70 -18.29 -21.76
CA TYR A 922 2.12 -19.07 -22.93
C TYR A 922 1.26 -18.78 -24.17
N HIS A 923 0.16 -18.06 -23.99
CA HIS A 923 -0.75 -17.62 -25.05
C HIS A 923 -1.01 -16.12 -24.91
N ALA A 924 0.06 -15.32 -24.94
CA ALA A 924 0.02 -13.89 -24.69
C ALA A 924 -1.04 -13.21 -25.57
N GLY A 925 -1.92 -12.41 -24.96
CA GLY A 925 -3.02 -11.72 -25.65
C GLY A 925 -4.15 -12.63 -26.15
N ALA A 926 -4.32 -13.82 -25.57
CA ALA A 926 -5.45 -14.71 -25.88
C ALA A 926 -6.80 -14.07 -25.58
N ASN A 927 -7.77 -14.29 -26.46
CA ASN A 927 -9.16 -13.89 -26.23
C ASN A 927 -9.95 -14.97 -25.47
N GLU A 928 -11.21 -14.68 -25.11
CA GLU A 928 -12.08 -15.65 -24.43
C GLU A 928 -12.30 -16.93 -25.26
N GLU A 929 -12.38 -16.81 -26.59
CA GLU A 929 -12.56 -17.98 -27.47
C GLU A 929 -11.41 -18.99 -27.30
N GLU A 930 -10.16 -18.53 -27.39
CA GLU A 930 -8.98 -19.38 -27.28
C GLU A 930 -8.95 -20.07 -25.91
N TRP A 931 -9.29 -19.36 -24.83
CA TRP A 931 -9.42 -19.95 -23.50
C TRP A 931 -10.49 -21.04 -23.47
N TRP A 932 -11.71 -20.75 -23.92
CA TRP A 932 -12.82 -21.70 -23.85
C TRP A 932 -12.59 -22.97 -24.68
N CYS A 933 -11.90 -22.88 -25.80
CA CYS A 933 -11.53 -24.05 -26.59
C CYS A 933 -10.41 -24.88 -25.93
N ALA A 934 -9.50 -24.26 -25.18
CA ALA A 934 -8.43 -24.98 -24.47
C ALA A 934 -8.85 -25.45 -23.06
N ARG A 935 -9.86 -24.80 -22.47
CA ARG A 935 -10.24 -24.89 -21.05
C ARG A 935 -10.34 -26.31 -20.54
N ARG A 936 -11.09 -27.17 -21.24
CA ARG A 936 -11.30 -28.57 -20.83
C ARG A 936 -9.99 -29.34 -20.73
N ALA A 937 -9.17 -29.26 -21.78
CA ALA A 937 -7.90 -29.96 -21.84
C ALA A 937 -6.92 -29.46 -20.77
N VAL A 938 -6.84 -28.13 -20.60
CA VAL A 938 -5.98 -27.49 -19.59
C VAL A 938 -6.40 -27.89 -18.18
N LEU A 939 -7.70 -27.88 -17.85
CA LEU A 939 -8.19 -28.23 -16.52
C LEU A 939 -8.10 -29.73 -16.22
N ASP A 940 -8.31 -30.58 -17.22
CA ASP A 940 -8.14 -32.03 -17.07
C ASP A 940 -6.65 -32.38 -16.87
N GLU A 941 -5.74 -31.76 -17.63
CA GLU A 941 -4.29 -31.92 -17.45
C GLU A 941 -3.84 -31.37 -16.09
N ALA A 942 -4.33 -30.18 -15.71
CA ALA A 942 -4.03 -29.55 -14.42
C ALA A 942 -4.35 -30.48 -13.25
N MET A 943 -5.49 -31.18 -13.29
CA MET A 943 -5.88 -32.12 -12.24
C MET A 943 -5.24 -33.49 -12.34
N ALA A 944 -4.87 -33.94 -13.55
CA ALA A 944 -4.27 -35.25 -13.76
C ALA A 944 -2.76 -35.26 -13.45
N ARG A 945 -2.04 -34.20 -13.82
CA ARG A 945 -0.56 -34.14 -13.73
C ARG A 945 -0.03 -33.05 -12.82
N GLN A 946 -0.74 -31.93 -12.70
CA GLN A 946 -0.25 -30.73 -12.00
C GLN A 946 -1.07 -30.41 -10.73
N ARG A 947 -1.74 -31.41 -10.16
CA ARG A 947 -2.76 -31.21 -9.11
C ARG A 947 -2.23 -30.41 -7.92
N ASP A 948 -1.03 -30.73 -7.45
CA ASP A 948 -0.44 -30.10 -6.26
C ASP A 948 -0.01 -28.64 -6.49
N TRP A 949 0.17 -28.22 -7.74
CA TRP A 949 0.37 -26.81 -8.09
C TRP A 949 -0.90 -25.99 -7.87
N TRP A 950 -2.05 -26.54 -8.26
CA TRP A 950 -3.32 -25.79 -8.35
C TRP A 950 -4.23 -25.94 -7.14
N LEU A 951 -4.10 -27.03 -6.39
CA LEU A 951 -4.84 -27.19 -5.15
C LEU A 951 -4.45 -26.14 -4.11
N GLU A 952 -5.45 -25.66 -3.38
CA GLU A 952 -5.23 -24.76 -2.26
C GLU A 952 -4.40 -25.43 -1.18
N ASP A 953 -3.32 -24.76 -0.83
CA ASP A 953 -2.45 -25.17 0.26
C ASP A 953 -2.81 -24.36 1.52
N PRO A 954 -3.18 -25.00 2.64
CA PRO A 954 -3.53 -24.29 3.86
C PRO A 954 -2.43 -23.36 4.41
N ILE A 955 -1.15 -23.63 4.12
CA ILE A 955 0.00 -22.85 4.56
C ILE A 955 0.26 -21.67 3.62
N LEU A 956 0.07 -21.85 2.30
CA LEU A 956 0.37 -20.83 1.29
C LEU A 956 -0.86 -20.04 0.83
N LYS A 957 -2.08 -20.43 1.23
CA LYS A 957 -3.31 -19.76 0.79
C LYS A 957 -3.40 -18.33 1.32
N VAL A 958 -3.80 -17.43 0.44
CA VAL A 958 -4.26 -16.08 0.79
C VAL A 958 -5.77 -16.10 0.63
N VAL A 959 -6.48 -15.86 1.74
CA VAL A 959 -7.96 -15.88 1.78
C VAL A 959 -8.52 -14.56 1.25
N ASP A 960 -7.91 -13.45 1.65
CA ASP A 960 -8.26 -12.11 1.19
C ASP A 960 -6.98 -11.29 0.94
N LEU A 961 -6.95 -10.57 -0.18
CA LEU A 961 -5.84 -9.71 -0.56
C LEU A 961 -5.72 -8.51 0.38
N ALA A 962 -6.85 -7.96 0.85
CA ALA A 962 -6.85 -6.76 1.68
C ALA A 962 -6.37 -7.05 3.11
N SER A 963 -6.82 -8.16 3.71
CA SER A 963 -6.47 -8.49 5.09
C SER A 963 -5.38 -9.55 5.27
N GLY A 964 -4.90 -10.19 4.20
CA GLY A 964 -3.99 -11.36 4.27
C GLY A 964 -2.65 -11.12 4.98
N SER A 965 -2.18 -9.87 5.06
CA SER A 965 -0.99 -9.47 5.81
C SER A 965 -1.23 -9.24 7.31
N VAL A 966 -2.50 -9.28 7.76
CA VAL A 966 -2.93 -8.95 9.14
C VAL A 966 -3.74 -10.07 9.80
N ASP A 967 -4.63 -10.76 9.07
CA ASP A 967 -5.62 -11.73 9.59
C ASP A 967 -5.02 -13.09 10.05
N GLY A 968 -3.73 -13.12 10.36
CA GLY A 968 -3.05 -14.25 10.99
C GLY A 968 -2.73 -15.44 10.09
N SER A 969 -3.02 -15.36 8.79
CA SER A 969 -2.48 -16.28 7.78
C SER A 969 -0.95 -16.17 7.65
N LEU A 970 -0.40 -14.97 7.83
CA LEU A 970 1.04 -14.72 7.82
C LEU A 970 1.43 -13.84 9.02
N MET A 971 2.10 -14.43 10.00
CA MET A 971 2.63 -13.72 11.17
C MET A 971 4.14 -13.51 11.02
N THR A 972 4.68 -12.47 11.66
CA THR A 972 6.14 -12.21 11.65
C THR A 972 6.93 -13.42 12.15
N ASP A 973 6.42 -14.16 13.14
CA ASP A 973 7.07 -15.35 13.69
C ASP A 973 7.01 -16.58 12.75
N SER A 974 5.92 -16.73 11.99
CA SER A 974 5.74 -17.87 11.07
C SER A 974 6.25 -17.59 9.65
N TYR A 975 6.59 -16.34 9.33
CA TYR A 975 7.04 -15.91 8.01
C TYR A 975 8.18 -16.76 7.46
N ALA A 976 9.27 -16.93 8.22
CA ALA A 976 10.43 -17.69 7.75
C ALA A 976 10.11 -19.18 7.48
N ALA A 977 9.26 -19.79 8.31
CA ALA A 977 8.82 -21.17 8.14
C ALA A 977 7.89 -21.32 6.92
N THR A 978 6.99 -20.35 6.71
CA THR A 978 6.05 -20.32 5.58
C THR A 978 6.79 -20.16 4.26
N MET A 979 7.75 -19.23 4.19
CA MET A 979 8.59 -19.06 3.00
C MET A 979 9.44 -20.29 2.72
N ARG A 980 10.02 -20.90 3.76
CA ARG A 980 10.79 -22.13 3.63
C ARG A 980 9.93 -23.29 3.12
N TYR A 981 8.71 -23.45 3.66
CA TYR A 981 7.76 -24.45 3.21
C TYR A 981 7.46 -24.31 1.71
N GLY A 982 7.18 -23.07 1.26
CA GLY A 982 6.96 -22.78 -0.15
C GLY A 982 8.14 -23.16 -1.05
N THR A 983 9.36 -22.82 -0.64
CA THR A 983 10.59 -23.20 -1.35
C THR A 983 10.79 -24.72 -1.39
N GLU A 984 10.63 -25.41 -0.27
CA GLU A 984 10.76 -26.88 -0.19
C GLU A 984 9.70 -27.58 -1.06
N LEU A 985 8.45 -27.10 -1.05
CA LEU A 985 7.38 -27.62 -1.90
C LEU A 985 7.72 -27.46 -3.38
N CYS A 986 8.08 -26.25 -3.83
CA CYS A 986 8.43 -26.01 -5.24
C CYS A 986 9.69 -26.77 -5.68
N THR A 987 10.61 -27.08 -4.75
CA THR A 987 11.79 -27.90 -5.03
C THR A 987 11.41 -29.33 -5.41
N ILE A 988 10.38 -29.89 -4.77
CA ILE A 988 9.94 -31.29 -4.97
C ILE A 988 8.99 -31.43 -6.16
N LEU A 989 8.13 -30.43 -6.38
CA LEU A 989 7.14 -30.49 -7.45
C LEU A 989 7.78 -30.49 -8.84
N GLN A 990 7.12 -31.18 -9.77
CA GLN A 990 7.62 -31.46 -11.11
C GLN A 990 6.87 -30.63 -12.16
N ALA A 991 7.55 -30.32 -13.26
CA ALA A 991 6.96 -29.71 -14.43
C ALA A 991 7.42 -30.40 -15.71
N ASP A 992 6.49 -30.56 -16.65
CA ASP A 992 6.74 -31.17 -17.94
C ASP A 992 6.97 -30.12 -19.03
N GLY A 993 7.81 -30.46 -19.99
CA GLY A 993 8.02 -29.69 -21.21
C GLY A 993 8.27 -30.61 -22.39
N SER A 994 7.50 -30.45 -23.46
CA SER A 994 7.62 -31.23 -24.70
C SER A 994 8.08 -30.35 -25.85
N THR A 995 8.76 -30.87 -26.87
CA THR A 995 9.00 -30.15 -28.14
C THR A 995 7.83 -30.21 -29.12
N HIS A 996 6.73 -30.88 -28.74
CA HIS A 996 5.60 -31.25 -29.59
C HIS A 996 4.58 -30.12 -29.89
N GLU A 997 3.59 -30.45 -30.74
CA GLU A 997 2.63 -29.70 -31.60
C GLU A 997 1.94 -28.41 -31.12
N ASP A 998 1.81 -28.06 -29.83
CA ASP A 998 0.97 -26.90 -29.44
C ASP A 998 1.53 -25.54 -29.91
N ASP A 999 2.82 -25.48 -30.22
CA ASP A 999 3.52 -24.26 -30.68
C ASP A 999 3.82 -24.25 -32.18
N ARG A 1000 3.46 -25.32 -32.93
CA ARG A 1000 3.77 -25.46 -34.35
C ARG A 1000 2.50 -25.69 -35.13
N LEU A 1001 2.36 -25.03 -36.28
CA LEU A 1001 1.24 -25.38 -37.16
C LEU A 1001 1.38 -26.86 -37.57
N PRO A 1002 0.43 -27.72 -37.21
CA PRO A 1002 0.50 -29.13 -37.56
C PRO A 1002 0.54 -29.27 -39.08
N VAL A 1003 1.40 -30.16 -39.55
CA VAL A 1003 1.52 -30.47 -40.97
C VAL A 1003 0.28 -31.26 -41.42
N ALA A 1004 -0.12 -31.05 -42.67
CA ALA A 1004 -1.26 -31.76 -43.26
C ALA A 1004 -1.21 -33.28 -43.02
N PRO A 1005 -2.35 -33.94 -42.75
CA PRO A 1005 -2.42 -35.39 -42.59
C PRO A 1005 -1.76 -36.12 -43.76
N GLY A 1006 -0.79 -37.00 -43.49
CA GLY A 1006 -0.06 -37.78 -44.50
C GLY A 1006 1.29 -37.21 -44.96
N VAL A 1007 1.72 -36.06 -44.43
CA VAL A 1007 3.08 -35.52 -44.65
C VAL A 1007 4.02 -36.01 -43.54
N VAL A 1008 5.23 -36.47 -43.91
CA VAL A 1008 6.23 -36.92 -42.93
C VAL A 1008 6.83 -35.70 -42.22
N ASP A 1009 6.57 -35.60 -40.92
CA ASP A 1009 7.26 -34.63 -40.08
C ASP A 1009 8.76 -34.98 -39.99
N ARG A 1010 9.61 -33.99 -40.27
CA ARG A 1010 11.07 -34.14 -40.22
C ARG A 1010 11.66 -33.73 -38.88
N GLU A 1011 10.85 -33.22 -37.96
CA GLU A 1011 11.32 -32.70 -36.68
C GLU A 1011 11.27 -33.76 -35.56
N PHE A 1012 12.29 -33.73 -34.70
CA PHE A 1012 12.48 -34.74 -33.65
C PHE A 1012 11.79 -34.32 -32.35
N ARG A 1013 10.96 -35.21 -31.80
CA ARG A 1013 10.26 -34.99 -30.52
C ARG A 1013 11.18 -35.29 -29.33
N ALA A 1014 11.10 -34.48 -28.30
CA ALA A 1014 11.66 -34.73 -26.98
C ALA A 1014 10.68 -34.25 -25.91
N ASP A 1015 10.46 -35.08 -24.89
CA ASP A 1015 9.66 -34.75 -23.70
C ASP A 1015 10.57 -34.80 -22.48
N CYS A 1016 10.49 -33.79 -21.62
CA CYS A 1016 11.35 -33.64 -20.46
C CYS A 1016 10.52 -33.30 -19.22
N THR A 1017 10.81 -33.95 -18.10
CA THR A 1017 10.25 -33.64 -16.79
C THR A 1017 11.36 -33.17 -15.88
N VAL A 1018 11.16 -32.02 -15.24
CA VAL A 1018 12.16 -31.33 -14.41
C VAL A 1018 11.60 -31.06 -13.00
N ASP A 1019 12.44 -31.19 -11.99
CA ASP A 1019 12.13 -30.79 -10.60
C ASP A 1019 12.57 -29.34 -10.30
N GLY A 1020 12.29 -28.83 -9.10
CA GLY A 1020 12.64 -27.46 -8.74
C GLY A 1020 14.12 -27.20 -8.50
N THR A 1021 14.97 -28.22 -8.53
CA THR A 1021 16.44 -28.02 -8.58
C THR A 1021 16.93 -27.71 -9.99
N GLY A 1022 16.06 -27.84 -11.00
CA GLY A 1022 16.42 -27.81 -12.42
C GLY A 1022 16.96 -29.16 -12.92
N GLY A 1023 16.87 -30.21 -12.09
CA GLY A 1023 17.31 -31.56 -12.42
C GLY A 1023 16.32 -32.26 -13.36
N ILE A 1024 16.85 -32.96 -14.36
CA ILE A 1024 16.04 -33.75 -15.29
C ILE A 1024 15.69 -35.09 -14.61
N ILE A 1025 14.40 -35.29 -14.34
CA ILE A 1025 13.88 -36.53 -13.78
C ILE A 1025 13.67 -37.56 -14.90
N SER A 1026 13.16 -37.10 -16.04
CA SER A 1026 12.90 -37.94 -17.21
C SER A 1026 13.16 -37.15 -18.48
N LEU A 1027 13.78 -37.80 -19.47
CA LEU A 1027 13.94 -37.28 -20.84
C LEU A 1027 13.63 -38.42 -21.81
N CYS A 1028 12.56 -38.27 -22.56
CA CYS A 1028 12.13 -39.21 -23.59
C CYS A 1028 12.36 -38.60 -24.97
N LEU A 1029 13.06 -39.33 -25.84
CA LEU A 1029 13.38 -38.89 -27.20
C LEU A 1029 12.59 -39.74 -28.22
N GLY A 1030 11.83 -39.08 -29.08
CA GLY A 1030 11.03 -39.67 -30.15
C GLY A 1030 9.66 -40.20 -29.72
N ASP A 1031 8.73 -40.24 -30.67
CA ASP A 1031 7.52 -41.04 -30.58
C ASP A 1031 7.80 -42.39 -31.20
N GLY A 1032 7.79 -43.48 -30.42
CA GLY A 1032 8.06 -44.85 -30.86
C GLY A 1032 7.15 -45.41 -31.97
N ARG A 1033 6.44 -44.58 -32.74
CA ARG A 1033 5.54 -44.97 -33.84
C ARG A 1033 5.64 -44.19 -35.15
N ARG A 1034 6.32 -43.02 -35.27
CA ARG A 1034 6.23 -42.22 -36.51
C ARG A 1034 7.45 -41.43 -37.00
N THR A 1035 8.64 -41.54 -36.42
CA THR A 1035 9.85 -40.95 -37.03
C THR A 1035 10.48 -41.94 -38.01
N ALA A 1036 10.61 -41.56 -39.29
CA ALA A 1036 11.42 -42.31 -40.25
C ALA A 1036 12.87 -42.38 -39.73
N ALA A 1037 13.30 -43.57 -39.34
CA ALA A 1037 14.50 -43.81 -38.52
C ALA A 1037 15.86 -43.52 -39.21
N GLU A 1038 15.90 -42.91 -40.40
CA GLU A 1038 17.11 -42.91 -41.24
C GLU A 1038 17.77 -41.53 -41.50
N SER A 1039 17.27 -40.41 -40.96
CA SER A 1039 17.87 -39.08 -41.28
C SER A 1039 17.98 -38.06 -40.14
N ILE A 1040 17.97 -38.48 -38.87
CA ILE A 1040 18.06 -37.54 -37.72
C ILE A 1040 19.50 -37.50 -37.20
N THR A 1041 20.13 -36.33 -37.21
CA THR A 1041 21.50 -36.18 -36.66
C THR A 1041 21.50 -36.09 -35.14
N ILE A 1042 22.62 -36.45 -34.51
CA ILE A 1042 22.80 -36.28 -33.06
C ILE A 1042 22.56 -34.81 -32.65
N ASP A 1043 23.01 -33.86 -33.48
CA ASP A 1043 22.82 -32.44 -33.22
C ASP A 1043 21.34 -32.03 -33.20
N GLN A 1044 20.50 -32.60 -34.07
CA GLN A 1044 19.05 -32.37 -34.08
C GLN A 1044 18.38 -32.97 -32.84
N ALA A 1045 18.81 -34.17 -32.42
CA ALA A 1045 18.30 -34.81 -31.21
C ALA A 1045 18.68 -34.03 -29.94
N LEU A 1046 19.93 -33.54 -29.87
CA LEU A 1046 20.40 -32.70 -28.77
C LEU A 1046 19.68 -31.34 -28.75
N ALA A 1047 19.46 -30.71 -29.91
CA ALA A 1047 18.72 -29.45 -30.00
C ALA A 1047 17.28 -29.61 -29.50
N ALA A 1048 16.61 -30.71 -29.84
CA ALA A 1048 15.27 -31.02 -29.33
C ALA A 1048 15.30 -31.27 -27.81
N ALA A 1049 16.24 -32.08 -27.31
CA ALA A 1049 16.39 -32.34 -25.87
C ALA A 1049 16.64 -31.06 -25.07
N LEU A 1050 17.52 -30.18 -25.56
CA LEU A 1050 17.78 -28.86 -24.96
C LEU A 1050 16.52 -28.00 -24.94
N THR A 1051 15.76 -28.00 -26.04
CA THR A 1051 14.53 -27.22 -26.15
C THR A 1051 13.44 -27.74 -25.20
N ALA A 1052 13.25 -29.06 -25.08
CA ALA A 1052 12.31 -29.68 -24.15
C ALA A 1052 12.69 -29.37 -22.70
N THR A 1053 13.98 -29.45 -22.38
CA THR A 1053 14.51 -29.13 -21.04
C THR A 1053 14.27 -27.66 -20.69
N GLN A 1054 14.54 -26.74 -21.61
CA GLN A 1054 14.26 -25.31 -21.42
C GLN A 1054 12.75 -25.06 -21.20
N ARG A 1055 11.86 -25.75 -21.92
CA ARG A 1055 10.40 -25.66 -21.71
C ARG A 1055 10.00 -26.14 -20.34
N ALA A 1056 10.49 -27.30 -19.91
CA ALA A 1056 10.19 -27.86 -18.60
C ALA A 1056 10.66 -26.91 -17.49
N GLN A 1057 11.84 -26.31 -17.63
CA GLN A 1057 12.37 -25.31 -16.70
C GLN A 1057 11.55 -24.02 -16.67
N ASP A 1058 11.17 -23.47 -17.83
CA ASP A 1058 10.34 -22.26 -17.89
C ASP A 1058 8.92 -22.53 -17.34
N ARG A 1059 8.35 -23.71 -17.62
CA ARG A 1059 7.07 -24.18 -17.05
C ARG A 1059 7.16 -24.29 -15.53
N HIS A 1060 8.25 -24.86 -15.00
CA HIS A 1060 8.48 -24.93 -13.55
C HIS A 1060 8.56 -23.55 -12.90
N ARG A 1061 9.29 -22.61 -13.51
CA ARG A 1061 9.43 -21.24 -13.00
C ARG A 1061 8.09 -20.50 -12.96
N THR A 1062 7.30 -20.59 -14.02
CA THR A 1062 5.98 -19.94 -14.06
C THR A 1062 5.01 -20.57 -13.06
N LEU A 1063 5.02 -21.91 -12.92
CA LEU A 1063 4.19 -22.60 -11.92
C LEU A 1063 4.59 -22.26 -10.47
N SER A 1064 5.89 -22.19 -10.18
CA SER A 1064 6.36 -21.83 -8.84
C SER A 1064 6.01 -20.39 -8.47
N THR A 1065 6.10 -19.43 -9.40
CA THR A 1065 5.58 -18.07 -9.18
C THR A 1065 4.07 -18.06 -8.93
N PHE A 1066 3.29 -18.89 -9.62
CA PHE A 1066 1.83 -18.97 -9.39
C PHE A 1066 1.49 -19.60 -8.03
N LYS A 1067 2.29 -20.55 -7.55
CA LYS A 1067 2.10 -21.18 -6.23
C LYS A 1067 2.50 -20.25 -5.08
N LEU A 1068 3.61 -19.53 -5.21
CA LEU A 1068 4.20 -18.74 -4.12
C LEU A 1068 3.85 -17.25 -4.18
N GLY A 1069 3.61 -16.71 -5.37
CA GLY A 1069 3.48 -15.28 -5.63
C GLY A 1069 2.44 -14.55 -4.77
N PRO A 1070 1.23 -15.09 -4.55
CA PRO A 1070 0.26 -14.43 -3.66
C PRO A 1070 0.79 -14.26 -2.23
N MET A 1071 1.47 -15.27 -1.68
CA MET A 1071 2.06 -15.23 -0.35
C MET A 1071 3.29 -14.31 -0.30
N GLU A 1072 4.14 -14.33 -1.33
CA GLU A 1072 5.29 -13.43 -1.46
C GLU A 1072 4.87 -11.96 -1.45
N LYS A 1073 3.82 -11.60 -2.20
CA LYS A 1073 3.28 -10.23 -2.22
C LYS A 1073 2.76 -9.80 -0.85
N GLN A 1074 2.06 -10.67 -0.13
CA GLN A 1074 1.62 -10.40 1.25
C GLN A 1074 2.81 -10.24 2.21
N ALA A 1075 3.84 -11.08 2.07
CA ALA A 1075 5.05 -10.99 2.85
C ALA A 1075 5.81 -9.68 2.61
N GLN A 1076 5.82 -9.16 1.38
CA GLN A 1076 6.41 -7.86 1.06
C GLN A 1076 5.68 -6.74 1.81
N THR A 1077 4.34 -6.75 1.80
CA THR A 1077 3.54 -5.76 2.54
C THR A 1077 3.77 -5.87 4.05
N LEU A 1078 3.76 -7.08 4.62
CA LEU A 1078 4.05 -7.32 6.04
C LEU A 1078 5.42 -6.78 6.44
N ASN A 1079 6.48 -7.11 5.69
CA ASN A 1079 7.85 -6.73 6.04
C ASN A 1079 8.14 -5.24 5.81
N PHE A 1080 7.56 -4.62 4.76
CA PHE A 1080 7.79 -3.22 4.45
C PHE A 1080 6.97 -2.29 5.35
N CYS A 1081 5.65 -2.49 5.42
CA CYS A 1081 4.75 -1.63 6.19
C CYS A 1081 4.79 -1.97 7.69
N GLY A 1082 5.00 -3.24 8.04
CA GLY A 1082 5.13 -3.73 9.40
C GLY A 1082 6.57 -3.68 9.96
N ILE A 1083 7.49 -2.92 9.35
CA ILE A 1083 8.92 -2.92 9.72
C ILE A 1083 9.18 -2.69 11.21
N TYR A 1084 8.31 -1.96 11.91
CA TYR A 1084 8.43 -1.69 13.34
C TYR A 1084 8.17 -2.91 14.25
N SER A 1085 7.62 -4.01 13.73
CA SER A 1085 7.54 -5.29 14.47
C SER A 1085 8.85 -6.09 14.43
N SER A 1086 9.76 -5.75 13.52
CA SER A 1086 11.04 -6.44 13.32
C SER A 1086 12.19 -5.78 14.07
N GLU A 1087 13.21 -6.58 14.42
CA GLU A 1087 14.49 -6.09 14.97
C GLU A 1087 15.27 -5.19 13.98
N MET A 1088 14.93 -5.25 12.69
CA MET A 1088 15.52 -4.40 11.65
C MET A 1088 14.88 -3.00 11.59
N GLY A 1089 13.80 -2.76 12.32
CA GLY A 1089 13.03 -1.52 12.30
C GLY A 1089 13.23 -0.61 13.52
N GLY A 1090 12.76 0.63 13.39
CA GLY A 1090 12.72 1.61 14.48
C GLY A 1090 14.06 1.83 15.16
N LYS A 1091 14.06 1.80 16.51
CA LYS A 1091 15.26 2.06 17.32
C LYS A 1091 16.35 0.98 17.19
N TYR A 1092 16.00 -0.23 16.75
CA TYR A 1092 16.92 -1.36 16.65
C TYR A 1092 17.61 -1.46 15.28
N ALA A 1093 17.10 -0.76 14.27
CA ALA A 1093 17.71 -0.68 12.94
C ALA A 1093 19.20 -0.29 12.98
N ARG A 1094 19.58 0.66 13.84
CA ARG A 1094 20.99 1.05 14.02
C ARG A 1094 21.85 -0.08 14.60
N THR A 1095 21.31 -0.87 15.52
CA THR A 1095 21.98 -2.05 16.07
C THR A 1095 22.19 -3.11 15.00
N PHE A 1096 21.17 -3.35 14.17
CA PHE A 1096 21.28 -4.28 13.04
C PHE A 1096 22.35 -3.83 12.03
N CYS A 1097 22.35 -2.56 11.64
CA CYS A 1097 23.38 -1.99 10.76
C CYS A 1097 24.79 -2.06 11.37
N TYR A 1098 24.92 -1.83 12.68
CA TYR A 1098 26.18 -1.99 13.40
C TYR A 1098 26.67 -3.44 13.35
N ALA A 1099 25.79 -4.41 13.66
CA ALA A 1099 26.11 -5.83 13.61
C ALA A 1099 26.51 -6.28 12.19
N LEU A 1100 25.81 -5.79 11.16
CA LEU A 1100 26.16 -6.07 9.77
C LEU A 1100 27.52 -5.47 9.38
N GLY A 1101 27.83 -4.25 9.84
CA GLY A 1101 29.14 -3.63 9.65
C GLY A 1101 30.25 -4.47 10.29
N LYS A 1102 30.05 -4.90 11.53
CA LYS A 1102 30.98 -5.78 12.24
C LYS A 1102 31.15 -7.14 11.59
N ALA A 1103 30.07 -7.76 11.13
CA ALA A 1103 30.14 -9.02 10.40
C ALA A 1103 30.97 -8.89 9.11
N LYS A 1104 30.88 -7.75 8.39
CA LYS A 1104 31.71 -7.52 7.20
C LYS A 1104 33.18 -7.34 7.54
N GLU A 1105 33.50 -6.60 8.60
CA GLU A 1105 34.86 -6.44 9.12
C GLU A 1105 35.44 -7.80 9.52
N GLU A 1106 34.73 -8.58 10.32
CA GLU A 1106 35.13 -9.91 10.78
C GLU A 1106 35.34 -10.88 9.61
N LEU A 1107 34.42 -10.91 8.63
CA LEU A 1107 34.58 -11.74 7.43
C LEU A 1107 35.82 -11.36 6.60
N SER A 1108 36.18 -10.08 6.58
CA SER A 1108 37.40 -9.61 5.89
C SER A 1108 38.67 -10.10 6.59
N GLU A 1109 38.68 -10.11 7.92
CA GLU A 1109 39.79 -10.59 8.73
C GLU A 1109 39.92 -12.13 8.68
N VAL A 1110 38.79 -12.84 8.76
CA VAL A 1110 38.78 -14.30 8.55
C VAL A 1110 39.33 -14.65 7.17
N ALA A 1111 39.03 -13.85 6.14
CA ALA A 1111 39.59 -14.06 4.80
C ALA A 1111 41.11 -13.83 4.74
N THR A 1112 41.66 -12.83 5.43
CA THR A 1112 43.12 -12.56 5.46
C THR A 1112 43.89 -13.61 6.25
N VAL A 1113 43.29 -14.19 7.30
CA VAL A 1113 43.90 -15.23 8.16
C VAL A 1113 43.67 -16.66 7.61
N GLY A 1114 43.22 -16.79 6.35
CA GLY A 1114 43.12 -18.09 5.67
C GLY A 1114 41.85 -18.89 5.97
N ARG A 1115 40.74 -18.21 6.26
CA ARG A 1115 39.42 -18.77 6.65
C ARG A 1115 39.41 -19.52 7.97
N ARG A 1116 40.40 -19.24 8.83
CA ARG A 1116 40.38 -19.68 10.23
C ARG A 1116 39.42 -18.78 11.02
N ALA A 1117 38.47 -19.37 11.73
CA ALA A 1117 37.59 -18.61 12.62
C ALA A 1117 38.41 -17.91 13.71
N LEU A 1118 38.21 -16.61 13.88
CA LEU A 1118 38.84 -15.84 14.96
C LEU A 1118 38.38 -16.39 16.32
N GLY A 1119 39.28 -16.42 17.29
CA GLY A 1119 38.93 -16.84 18.65
C GLY A 1119 37.95 -15.85 19.29
N THR A 1120 36.92 -16.34 19.98
CA THR A 1120 35.93 -15.52 20.71
C THR A 1120 36.50 -14.77 21.91
N GLU A 1121 37.75 -15.05 22.28
CA GLU A 1121 38.45 -14.45 23.42
C GLU A 1121 39.41 -13.31 23.01
N ASP A 1122 39.45 -12.95 21.71
CA ASP A 1122 40.32 -11.91 21.16
C ASP A 1122 41.82 -12.07 21.52
N LEU A 1123 42.26 -13.28 21.87
CA LEU A 1123 43.65 -13.58 22.27
C LEU A 1123 44.66 -13.29 21.16
N ASP A 1124 44.20 -13.31 19.91
CA ASP A 1124 44.99 -13.05 18.71
C ASP A 1124 45.08 -11.54 18.40
N THR A 1125 44.36 -10.68 19.13
CA THR A 1125 44.42 -9.21 18.96
C THR A 1125 45.66 -8.61 19.60
N GLU A 1126 46.41 -7.79 18.86
CA GLU A 1126 47.65 -7.20 19.34
C GLU A 1126 47.40 -6.10 20.40
N ARG A 1127 46.29 -5.37 20.28
CA ARG A 1127 46.01 -4.18 21.10
C ARG A 1127 44.74 -4.32 21.92
N ARG A 1128 44.80 -3.90 23.19
CA ARG A 1128 43.61 -3.82 24.08
C ARG A 1128 42.49 -2.91 23.56
N SER A 1129 42.81 -1.94 22.68
CA SER A 1129 41.82 -1.09 22.04
C SER A 1129 40.96 -1.83 21.01
N GLU A 1130 41.43 -2.98 20.52
CA GLU A 1130 40.77 -3.82 19.51
C GLU A 1130 40.02 -5.00 20.16
N GLN A 1131 40.25 -5.25 21.44
CA GLN A 1131 39.56 -6.29 22.21
C GLN A 1131 38.09 -5.94 22.42
N THR A 1132 37.24 -6.91 22.14
CA THR A 1132 35.79 -6.88 22.38
C THR A 1132 35.42 -7.57 23.70
N THR A 1133 36.25 -8.51 24.16
CA THR A 1133 36.09 -9.15 25.47
C THR A 1133 36.54 -8.26 26.63
N VAL A 1134 35.73 -8.21 27.68
CA VAL A 1134 35.99 -7.39 28.88
C VAL A 1134 35.75 -8.23 30.12
N ASP A 1135 36.67 -8.15 31.08
CA ASP A 1135 36.50 -8.78 32.39
C ASP A 1135 35.41 -8.05 33.19
N ARG A 1136 34.40 -8.80 33.65
CA ARG A 1136 33.19 -8.27 34.33
C ARG A 1136 32.91 -9.01 35.63
N PHE A 1137 33.92 -9.18 36.48
CA PHE A 1137 33.74 -9.68 37.84
C PHE A 1137 33.47 -8.59 38.87
N ALA A 1138 32.96 -8.98 40.04
CA ALA A 1138 32.73 -8.05 41.14
C ALA A 1138 34.04 -7.48 41.72
N SER A 1139 35.16 -8.15 41.52
CA SER A 1139 36.49 -7.64 41.84
C SER A 1139 37.53 -8.15 40.85
N ASP A 1140 38.40 -7.25 40.41
CA ASP A 1140 39.54 -7.59 39.56
C ASP A 1140 40.62 -8.35 40.34
N THR A 1141 40.77 -8.07 41.65
CA THR A 1141 41.89 -8.55 42.46
C THR A 1141 41.54 -9.65 43.44
N HIS A 1142 40.29 -9.73 43.92
CA HIS A 1142 39.90 -10.69 44.95
C HIS A 1142 39.31 -11.98 44.35
N PRO A 1143 40.01 -13.13 44.38
CA PRO A 1143 39.61 -14.32 43.64
C PRO A 1143 38.28 -14.93 44.09
N GLU A 1144 37.90 -14.82 45.37
CA GLU A 1144 36.59 -15.35 45.83
C GLU A 1144 35.39 -14.53 45.35
N GLN A 1145 35.64 -13.31 44.83
CA GLN A 1145 34.62 -12.42 44.26
C GLN A 1145 34.58 -12.54 42.72
N ARG A 1146 35.46 -13.36 42.13
CA ARG A 1146 35.49 -13.72 40.70
C ARG A 1146 34.68 -14.99 40.39
N LYS A 1147 33.69 -15.28 41.23
CA LYS A 1147 32.76 -16.41 41.07
C LYS A 1147 31.51 -15.98 40.29
N ARG A 1148 30.99 -16.86 39.42
CA ARG A 1148 29.78 -16.58 38.63
C ARG A 1148 28.48 -16.90 39.38
N LEU A 1149 28.54 -17.80 40.37
CA LEU A 1149 27.43 -18.15 41.27
C LEU A 1149 27.80 -17.84 42.73
N PHE A 1150 26.87 -18.07 43.66
CA PHE A 1150 27.13 -17.86 45.10
C PHE A 1150 28.31 -18.67 45.65
N LYS A 1151 28.57 -19.87 45.12
CA LYS A 1151 29.71 -20.73 45.44
C LYS A 1151 30.58 -20.96 44.20
N PRO A 1152 31.92 -21.06 44.33
CA PRO A 1152 32.82 -21.32 43.22
C PRO A 1152 32.54 -22.71 42.65
N ARG A 1153 32.33 -22.80 41.34
CA ARG A 1153 32.13 -24.07 40.66
C ARG A 1153 33.46 -24.73 40.34
N MET A 1154 33.48 -26.04 40.47
CA MET A 1154 34.62 -26.89 40.16
C MET A 1154 34.20 -27.94 39.14
N THR A 1155 35.11 -28.33 38.24
CA THR A 1155 34.94 -29.50 37.38
C THR A 1155 34.97 -30.79 38.21
N LEU A 1156 34.63 -31.93 37.58
CA LEU A 1156 34.73 -33.25 38.21
C LEU A 1156 36.16 -33.62 38.65
N SER A 1157 37.18 -33.04 38.01
CA SER A 1157 38.59 -33.20 38.39
C SER A 1157 39.05 -32.20 39.46
N GLY A 1158 38.16 -31.33 39.95
CA GLY A 1158 38.48 -30.33 40.97
C GLY A 1158 39.16 -29.07 40.41
N THR A 1159 39.09 -28.79 39.10
CA THR A 1159 39.60 -27.53 38.52
C THR A 1159 38.54 -26.42 38.60
N LYS A 1160 38.96 -25.17 38.80
CA LYS A 1160 38.06 -24.01 38.90
C LYS A 1160 37.43 -23.68 37.54
N LEU A 1161 36.12 -23.45 37.51
CA LEU A 1161 35.36 -23.14 36.28
C LEU A 1161 35.12 -21.64 36.06
N ASP A 1162 35.07 -20.85 37.13
CA ASP A 1162 34.55 -19.49 37.04
C ASP A 1162 35.56 -18.50 36.44
N ASP A 1163 36.84 -18.67 36.76
CA ASP A 1163 38.00 -17.91 36.25
C ASP A 1163 39.13 -18.93 35.95
N PRO A 1164 39.16 -19.52 34.74
CA PRO A 1164 40.13 -20.54 34.39
C PRO A 1164 41.52 -19.94 34.21
N THR A 1165 42.56 -20.67 34.64
CA THR A 1165 43.95 -20.25 34.37
C THR A 1165 44.33 -20.46 32.90
N PRO A 1166 45.31 -19.73 32.34
CA PRO A 1166 45.71 -19.90 30.93
C PRO A 1166 46.05 -21.35 30.53
N ASP A 1167 46.64 -22.13 31.44
CA ASP A 1167 46.96 -23.54 31.20
C ASP A 1167 45.73 -24.47 31.15
N GLN A 1168 44.58 -24.00 31.65
CA GLN A 1168 43.30 -24.74 31.63
C GLN A 1168 42.50 -24.47 30.33
N THR A 1169 42.73 -23.34 29.68
CA THR A 1169 42.10 -22.99 28.39
C THR A 1169 42.94 -23.54 27.24
N SER A 1170 42.59 -24.74 26.75
CA SER A 1170 43.26 -25.38 25.60
C SER A 1170 42.36 -25.39 24.37
N THR A 1171 42.83 -24.79 23.27
CA THR A 1171 42.18 -24.87 21.95
C THR A 1171 42.91 -25.87 21.07
N TRP A 1172 42.82 -27.17 21.41
CA TRP A 1172 43.43 -28.26 20.64
C TRP A 1172 42.52 -28.71 19.49
N GLY A 1173 43.07 -28.91 18.28
CA GLY A 1173 42.32 -29.36 17.09
C GLY A 1173 41.74 -28.24 16.19
N ARG A 1174 42.10 -26.97 16.46
CA ARG A 1174 41.83 -25.82 15.58
C ARG A 1174 42.94 -25.57 14.58
#